data_AF-A0A9N9X913-F1
#
_entry.id   AF-A0A9N9X913-F1
#
_cell.length_a   1.000
_cell.length_b   1.000
_cell.length_c   1.000
_cell.angle_alpha   90.00
_cell.angle_beta   90.00
_cell.angle_gamma   90.00
#
_symmetry.space_group_name_H-M   'P 1'
#
loop_
_entity.id
_entity.type
_entity.pdbx_description
1 polymer ?
#
loop_
_entity_poly.entity_id
_entity_poly.type
_entity_poly.pdbx_seq_one_letter_code
_entity_poly.pdbx_strand_id
1 'polypeptide(L)'
;MNNTKSFVLFLKLLILVQFITKGYGIRTKDKMYETVGGTSACYRRLNATHQTGCTSKWGGSNGVIHFCETHKDLEDIIAHGTSPPYIPIVPPQLFNTESLQFMISSKKIDGLIIQRNNDSLEYFTHEYQCPNPSSSLDGTCNKESVWNPLGTGLMYADIPFPIFYIENQSDINTIRSCFKKFNNYSFNEHIDRSLCALELKAFMYAATNTPTCRRRSDLITTLNPVKFCDPLGDNNIWASLYPLAEGPKRNETKAIKDYSFIVVAARFDTTSMFEDTSGANNPVTSIVTLLSLAKFLNDTLTLDHVEAARKNVLFFLFNGETYDYIGSQRMLYDMVYGNFPIDNVEGSDILPPIIPKNIELFIEISQLGNANKTLYVHSKGEDQSVSNFTKILQQQKTVDISFEDVPDSLPPASLHTFKKAIPNFPGLIISDHKTSYANRFYNSIFDDAENIGFKYYNVSKDEEDQIPKSSIQHYLANVTEVIGKSIYKEITGSDYNGNNIVDVVLVNELLHCYLEDQNCKVHQAVHKNLNLPKTPMNLYVGVERVENFATNLAALTLGWFTGQYAGPGNINCTNKPRNYAFKYYNMSTSIYDLDIVNCYKVTMNTTKAVSPAFNISDYNWSSGQYSSWTESTWADIKVRVFLKPAPSQERTTLAVGSVTIIFSFILVYFIKSRSHIFFTPPVAPEAPTSC
;
A
#
# COMPACT_ATOMS: atom_id res chain seq x y z
N MET A 1 9.11 70.70 36.62
CA MET A 1 9.14 70.41 35.16
C MET A 1 10.33 69.57 34.68
N ASN A 2 11.34 69.23 35.51
CA ASN A 2 12.49 68.43 35.05
C ASN A 2 12.31 66.90 35.07
N ASN A 3 11.46 66.33 35.94
CA ASN A 3 11.25 64.87 36.01
C ASN A 3 10.46 64.29 34.83
N THR A 4 9.50 65.04 34.27
CA THR A 4 8.68 64.59 33.14
C THR A 4 9.47 64.49 31.84
N LYS A 5 10.46 65.36 31.62
CA LYS A 5 11.32 65.30 30.42
C LYS A 5 12.28 64.11 30.47
N SER A 6 12.81 63.78 31.65
CA SER A 6 13.68 62.62 31.84
C SER A 6 12.92 61.29 31.64
N PHE A 7 11.69 61.20 32.15
CA PHE A 7 10.83 60.03 31.94
C PHE A 7 10.44 59.83 30.46
N VAL A 8 10.08 60.90 29.75
CA VAL A 8 9.77 60.83 28.31
C VAL A 8 11.00 60.46 27.48
N LEU A 9 12.18 60.96 27.86
CA LEU A 9 13.45 60.59 27.20
C LEU A 9 13.77 59.11 27.43
N PHE A 10 13.58 58.61 28.65
CA PHE A 10 13.76 57.20 29.00
C PHE A 10 12.78 56.31 28.22
N LEU A 11 11.49 56.69 28.13
CA LEU A 11 10.49 55.95 27.38
C LEU A 11 10.82 55.92 25.87
N LYS A 12 11.27 57.05 25.31
CA LYS A 12 11.71 57.14 23.92
C LYS A 12 12.95 56.28 23.66
N LEU A 13 13.91 56.25 24.59
CA LEU A 13 15.09 55.40 24.51
C LEU A 13 14.69 53.91 24.54
N LEU A 14 13.74 53.54 25.40
CA LEU A 14 13.25 52.17 25.55
C LEU A 14 12.50 51.69 24.29
N ILE A 15 11.68 52.57 23.70
CA ILE A 15 11.01 52.33 22.41
C ILE A 15 12.05 52.22 21.29
N LEU A 16 13.07 53.09 21.26
CA LEU A 16 14.14 53.04 20.25
C LEU A 16 14.96 51.75 20.36
N VAL A 17 15.25 51.29 21.58
CA VAL A 17 15.94 50.02 21.84
C VAL A 17 15.09 48.83 21.38
N GLN A 18 13.76 48.86 21.55
CA GLN A 18 12.86 47.85 21.01
C GLN A 18 12.80 47.84 19.47
N PHE A 19 12.97 48.99 18.81
CA PHE A 19 13.05 49.07 17.35
C PHE A 19 14.41 48.61 16.79
N ILE A 20 15.51 48.72 17.55
CA ILE A 20 16.86 48.30 17.14
C ILE A 20 17.05 46.78 17.26
N THR A 21 16.29 46.10 18.12
CA THR A 21 16.25 44.63 18.14
C THR A 21 15.47 44.13 16.93
N LYS A 22 16.16 43.92 15.80
CA LYS A 22 15.69 43.05 14.70
C LYS A 22 15.53 41.63 15.24
N GLY A 23 14.41 41.37 15.91
CA GLY A 23 14.03 40.02 16.32
C GLY A 23 13.70 39.25 15.06
N TYR A 24 14.56 38.32 14.67
CA TYR A 24 14.18 37.25 13.75
C TYR A 24 13.05 36.46 14.43
N GLY A 25 11.81 36.74 14.03
CA GLY A 25 10.63 36.12 14.59
C GLY A 25 10.54 34.66 14.17
N ILE A 26 11.24 33.78 14.87
CA ILE A 26 11.03 32.33 14.75
C ILE A 26 9.74 32.00 15.49
N ARG A 27 8.80 31.33 14.81
CA ARG A 27 7.52 30.91 15.42
C ARG A 27 7.83 30.04 16.64
N THR A 28 7.12 30.27 17.75
CA THR A 28 7.36 29.52 19.00
C THR A 28 7.24 28.01 18.81
N LYS A 29 6.34 27.56 17.92
CA LYS A 29 6.22 26.15 17.52
C LYS A 29 7.55 25.59 17.02
N ASP A 30 8.22 26.30 16.12
CA ASP A 30 9.46 25.86 15.46
C ASP A 30 10.67 25.93 16.41
N LYS A 31 10.54 26.61 17.56
CA LYS A 31 11.54 26.56 18.64
C LYS A 31 11.38 25.35 19.57
N MET A 32 10.19 24.74 19.58
CA MET A 32 9.82 23.69 20.54
C MET A 32 9.73 22.30 19.90
N TYR A 33 9.28 22.25 18.64
CA TYR A 33 8.96 21.02 17.94
C TYR A 33 9.76 20.92 16.65
N GLU A 34 10.32 19.74 16.44
CA GLU A 34 10.91 19.34 15.17
C GLU A 34 10.10 18.18 14.61
N THR A 35 9.65 18.31 13.36
CA THR A 35 8.86 17.26 12.68
C THR A 35 9.82 16.26 12.05
N VAL A 36 9.54 14.98 12.25
CA VAL A 36 10.30 13.89 11.65
C VAL A 36 9.63 13.51 10.33
N GLY A 37 10.40 13.53 9.23
CA GLY A 37 9.91 13.16 7.89
C GLY A 37 10.05 11.67 7.60
N GLY A 38 9.50 11.22 6.46
CA GLY A 38 9.72 9.86 5.95
C GLY A 38 9.33 8.74 6.92
N THR A 39 8.17 8.90 7.58
CA THR A 39 7.69 7.94 8.57
C THR A 39 6.46 7.20 8.07
N SER A 40 6.46 5.88 8.15
CA SER A 40 5.30 5.05 7.82
C SER A 40 4.62 4.58 9.11
N ALA A 41 3.33 4.88 9.28
CA ALA A 41 2.59 4.49 10.48
C ALA A 41 1.91 3.14 10.30
N CYS A 42 1.74 2.44 11.41
CA CYS A 42 0.79 1.35 11.51
C CYS A 42 -0.63 1.89 11.70
N TYR A 43 -1.57 1.39 10.92
CA TYR A 43 -2.97 1.82 10.91
C TYR A 43 -3.93 0.68 11.25
N ARG A 44 -5.15 1.05 11.63
CA ARG A 44 -6.16 0.10 12.10
C ARG A 44 -7.02 -0.41 10.95
N ARG A 45 -7.16 -1.73 10.91
CA ARG A 45 -8.10 -2.45 10.03
C ARG A 45 -9.10 -3.22 10.90
N LEU A 46 -10.23 -3.59 10.32
CA LEU A 46 -11.27 -4.36 10.99
C LEU A 46 -11.77 -5.46 10.06
N ASN A 47 -12.13 -6.60 10.65
CA ASN A 47 -12.89 -7.63 9.95
C ASN A 47 -14.28 -7.79 10.63
N ALA A 48 -15.06 -8.79 10.22
CA ALA A 48 -16.39 -9.04 10.78
C ALA A 48 -16.41 -9.21 12.32
N THR A 49 -15.32 -9.67 12.93
CA THR A 49 -15.29 -10.10 14.33
C THR A 49 -14.41 -9.23 15.23
N HIS A 50 -13.24 -8.80 14.76
CA HIS A 50 -12.22 -8.12 15.53
C HIS A 50 -11.64 -6.90 14.79
N GLN A 51 -10.83 -6.12 15.50
CA GLN A 51 -10.00 -5.06 14.96
C GLN A 51 -8.52 -5.48 15.04
N THR A 52 -7.69 -4.96 14.14
CA THR A 52 -6.26 -5.26 14.06
C THR A 52 -5.47 -3.99 13.76
N GLY A 53 -4.15 -4.02 13.97
CA GLY A 53 -3.26 -2.89 13.75
C GLY A 53 -3.19 -1.95 14.96
N CYS A 54 -2.83 -0.69 14.72
CA CYS A 54 -2.39 0.23 15.77
C CYS A 54 -3.25 1.49 15.86
N THR A 55 -3.22 2.16 17.01
CA THR A 55 -3.78 3.51 17.17
C THR A 55 -3.00 4.31 18.19
N SER A 56 -2.90 5.62 18.01
CA SER A 56 -2.52 6.53 19.09
C SER A 56 -3.71 6.86 19.98
N LYS A 57 -3.43 7.50 21.12
CA LYS A 57 -4.46 8.20 21.91
C LYS A 57 -5.02 9.41 21.14
N TRP A 58 -6.21 9.85 21.54
CA TRP A 58 -6.78 11.10 21.02
C TRP A 58 -5.83 12.27 21.34
N GLY A 59 -5.46 13.04 20.33
CA GLY A 59 -4.48 14.13 20.46
C GLY A 59 -3.01 13.72 20.28
N GLY A 60 -2.70 12.43 20.20
CA GLY A 60 -1.34 11.89 20.07
C GLY A 60 -0.88 11.15 21.33
N SER A 61 0.01 10.18 21.16
CA SER A 61 0.68 9.48 22.26
C SER A 61 2.08 10.06 22.46
N ASN A 62 2.40 10.43 23.69
CA ASN A 62 3.65 11.13 24.02
C ASN A 62 4.50 10.26 24.93
N GLY A 63 5.81 10.23 24.73
CA GLY A 63 6.71 9.46 25.59
C GLY A 63 8.17 9.85 25.49
N VAL A 64 8.91 9.57 26.57
CA VAL A 64 10.36 9.80 26.65
C VAL A 64 11.07 8.78 25.77
N ILE A 65 12.03 9.26 24.99
CA ILE A 65 12.77 8.42 24.02
C ILE A 65 13.78 7.53 24.74
N HIS A 66 13.86 6.27 24.32
CA HIS A 66 14.93 5.36 24.74
C HIS A 66 15.37 4.45 23.58
N PHE A 67 16.67 4.42 23.27
CA PHE A 67 17.19 3.49 22.26
C PHE A 67 17.41 2.12 22.89
N CYS A 68 16.84 1.08 22.28
CA CYS A 68 16.97 -0.30 22.73
C CYS A 68 17.60 -1.12 21.60
N GLU A 69 18.83 -1.56 21.77
CA GLU A 69 19.54 -2.39 20.77
C GLU A 69 19.33 -3.89 21.05
N THR A 70 19.05 -4.24 22.30
CA THR A 70 18.81 -5.62 22.76
C THR A 70 17.50 -5.75 23.55
N HIS A 71 17.02 -6.98 23.72
CA HIS A 71 15.85 -7.25 24.58
C HIS A 71 16.09 -6.83 26.04
N LYS A 72 17.34 -6.91 26.50
CA LYS A 72 17.71 -6.46 27.84
C LYS A 72 17.49 -4.95 28.05
N ASP A 73 17.72 -4.14 27.04
CA ASP A 73 17.47 -2.69 27.13
C ASP A 73 15.96 -2.40 27.32
N LEU A 74 15.10 -3.22 26.70
CA LEU A 74 13.65 -3.17 26.91
C LEU A 74 13.25 -3.61 28.33
N GLU A 75 13.92 -4.60 28.90
CA GLU A 75 13.72 -4.99 30.30
C GLU A 75 14.18 -3.88 31.25
N ASP A 76 15.33 -3.28 30.98
CA ASP A 76 15.93 -2.24 31.83
C ASP A 76 15.08 -0.98 31.89
N ILE A 77 14.55 -0.50 30.75
CA ILE A 77 13.63 0.65 30.72
C ILE A 77 12.32 0.34 31.47
N ILE A 78 11.78 -0.86 31.33
CA ILE A 78 10.53 -1.25 32.00
C ILE A 78 10.74 -1.44 33.51
N ALA A 79 11.87 -2.02 33.93
CA ALA A 79 12.17 -2.27 35.34
C ALA A 79 12.61 -0.98 36.08
N HIS A 80 13.58 -0.25 35.52
CA HIS A 80 14.28 0.85 36.21
C HIS A 80 13.81 2.25 35.78
N GLY A 81 13.02 2.37 34.71
CA GLY A 81 12.55 3.65 34.21
C GLY A 81 11.65 4.41 35.21
N THR A 82 12.05 5.64 35.53
CA THR A 82 11.39 6.54 36.52
C THR A 82 10.45 7.59 35.90
N SER A 83 10.50 7.80 34.58
CA SER A 83 9.77 8.85 33.86
C SER A 83 8.86 8.30 32.75
N PRO A 84 7.92 7.36 33.05
CA PRO A 84 6.94 6.93 32.06
C PRO A 84 6.00 8.08 31.66
N PRO A 85 5.32 7.99 30.50
CA PRO A 85 5.42 6.96 29.47
C PRO A 85 6.71 7.04 28.63
N TYR A 86 7.13 5.90 28.07
CA TYR A 86 8.28 5.76 27.18
C TYR A 86 7.90 5.41 25.74
N ILE A 87 8.77 5.78 24.80
CA ILE A 87 8.75 5.36 23.39
C ILE A 87 10.12 4.74 23.07
N PRO A 88 10.24 3.40 23.07
CA PRO A 88 11.45 2.72 22.66
C PRO A 88 11.66 2.84 21.15
N ILE A 89 12.93 2.96 20.76
CA ILE A 89 13.39 2.89 19.38
C ILE A 89 14.17 1.60 19.25
N VAL A 90 13.66 0.66 18.45
CA VAL A 90 14.19 -0.69 18.32
C VAL A 90 14.64 -0.97 16.88
N PRO A 91 15.65 -1.81 16.67
CA PRO A 91 15.94 -2.37 15.37
C PRO A 91 14.86 -3.41 14.97
N PRO A 92 14.69 -3.72 13.68
CA PRO A 92 13.60 -4.58 13.20
C PRO A 92 13.66 -6.01 13.78
N GLN A 93 14.85 -6.50 14.11
CA GLN A 93 15.07 -7.83 14.72
C GLN A 93 14.38 -8.00 16.08
N LEU A 94 14.22 -6.91 16.87
CA LEU A 94 13.54 -6.97 18.16
C LEU A 94 12.01 -6.90 18.02
N PHE A 95 11.49 -6.60 16.83
CA PHE A 95 10.06 -6.49 16.58
C PHE A 95 9.45 -7.87 16.29
N ASN A 96 9.17 -8.61 17.37
CA ASN A 96 8.54 -9.92 17.35
C ASN A 96 7.39 -10.00 18.38
N THR A 97 6.65 -11.11 18.36
CA THR A 97 5.47 -11.31 19.21
C THR A 97 5.77 -11.25 20.70
N GLU A 98 6.91 -11.81 21.13
CA GLU A 98 7.32 -11.83 22.53
C GLU A 98 7.65 -10.42 23.04
N SER A 99 8.49 -9.68 22.33
CA SER A 99 8.84 -8.29 22.66
C SER A 99 7.59 -7.39 22.68
N LEU A 100 6.68 -7.56 21.71
CA LEU A 100 5.45 -6.77 21.66
C LEU A 100 4.53 -7.06 22.84
N GLN A 101 4.33 -8.34 23.17
CA GLN A 101 3.51 -8.74 24.32
C GLN A 101 4.12 -8.23 25.63
N PHE A 102 5.44 -8.30 25.76
CA PHE A 102 6.17 -7.73 26.90
C PHE A 102 5.90 -6.23 27.04
N MET A 103 6.04 -5.46 25.95
CA MET A 103 5.77 -4.01 25.94
C MET A 103 4.31 -3.68 26.31
N ILE A 104 3.34 -4.39 25.75
CA ILE A 104 1.91 -4.20 26.04
C ILE A 104 1.60 -4.48 27.52
N SER A 105 2.16 -5.55 28.09
CA SER A 105 1.91 -5.94 29.48
C SER A 105 2.44 -4.92 30.50
N SER A 106 3.52 -4.20 30.16
CA SER A 106 4.21 -3.26 31.05
C SER A 106 3.37 -2.03 31.44
N LYS A 107 2.44 -1.61 30.56
CA LYS A 107 1.69 -0.33 30.65
C LYS A 107 2.57 0.94 30.77
N LYS A 108 3.90 0.83 30.63
CA LYS A 108 4.85 1.96 30.67
C LYS A 108 5.19 2.51 29.28
N ILE A 109 4.87 1.75 28.23
CA ILE A 109 5.11 2.11 26.84
C ILE A 109 3.84 2.72 26.23
N ASP A 110 3.97 3.85 25.53
CA ASP A 110 2.84 4.55 24.90
C ASP A 110 3.00 4.71 23.38
N GLY A 111 4.03 4.08 22.80
CA GLY A 111 4.29 4.04 21.37
C GLY A 111 5.62 3.36 21.07
N LEU A 112 5.87 2.99 19.82
CA LEU A 112 7.08 2.29 19.38
C LEU A 112 7.59 2.88 18.07
N ILE A 113 8.92 2.98 17.93
CA ILE A 113 9.57 3.28 16.66
C ILE A 113 10.47 2.13 16.27
N ILE A 114 10.35 1.71 15.01
CA ILE A 114 11.25 0.78 14.36
C ILE A 114 12.16 1.60 13.44
N GLN A 115 13.48 1.49 13.65
CA GLN A 115 14.47 2.16 12.81
C GLN A 115 15.03 1.18 11.77
N ARG A 116 15.19 1.61 10.51
CA ARG A 116 16.00 0.84 9.55
C ARG A 116 17.42 0.74 10.10
N ASN A 117 17.99 -0.46 10.08
CA ASN A 117 19.39 -0.69 10.44
C ASN A 117 20.15 -1.18 9.20
N ASN A 118 21.45 -0.92 9.14
CA ASN A 118 22.31 -1.34 8.02
C ASN A 118 22.67 -2.83 8.08
N ASP A 119 22.35 -3.51 9.18
CA ASP A 119 22.59 -4.94 9.33
C ASP A 119 21.62 -5.73 8.45
N SER A 120 22.13 -6.77 7.80
CA SER A 120 21.33 -7.67 6.97
C SER A 120 20.26 -8.35 7.82
N LEU A 121 18.99 -8.08 7.52
CA LEU A 121 17.86 -8.81 8.07
C LEU A 121 17.77 -10.16 7.38
N GLU A 122 17.62 -11.24 8.15
CA GLU A 122 17.44 -12.57 7.56
C GLU A 122 16.00 -12.81 7.09
N TYR A 123 15.03 -12.22 7.79
CA TYR A 123 13.60 -12.30 7.52
C TYR A 123 12.85 -11.19 8.23
N PHE A 124 11.70 -10.80 7.69
CA PHE A 124 10.77 -9.88 8.34
C PHE A 124 9.39 -9.99 7.68
N THR A 125 8.49 -10.74 8.30
CA THR A 125 7.11 -10.93 7.81
C THR A 125 6.14 -10.97 8.98
N HIS A 126 5.10 -10.16 8.90
CA HIS A 126 4.04 -10.03 9.92
C HIS A 126 2.72 -10.64 9.52
N GLU A 127 2.72 -11.30 8.37
CA GLU A 127 1.64 -12.13 7.89
C GLU A 127 1.49 -13.39 8.74
N TYR A 128 0.34 -14.07 8.63
CA TYR A 128 0.18 -15.40 9.19
C TYR A 128 1.10 -16.43 8.53
N GLN A 129 1.35 -17.53 9.25
CA GLN A 129 2.05 -18.67 8.66
C GLN A 129 1.27 -19.34 7.52
N CYS A 130 -0.05 -19.27 7.60
CA CYS A 130 -0.99 -19.63 6.55
C CYS A 130 -1.75 -18.36 6.16
N PRO A 131 -1.35 -17.65 5.08
CA PRO A 131 -2.08 -16.48 4.59
C PRO A 131 -3.54 -16.80 4.24
N ASN A 132 -4.45 -15.84 4.44
CA ASN A 132 -5.90 -15.94 4.17
C ASN A 132 -6.60 -17.20 4.72
N PRO A 133 -6.36 -17.58 6.00
CA PRO A 133 -6.75 -18.89 6.51
C PRO A 133 -8.27 -19.14 6.45
N SER A 134 -9.09 -18.10 6.60
CA SER A 134 -10.56 -18.20 6.58
C SER A 134 -11.13 -18.40 5.16
N SER A 135 -10.41 -17.90 4.15
CA SER A 135 -10.89 -17.85 2.76
C SER A 135 -10.28 -18.92 1.88
N SER A 136 -9.13 -19.47 2.28
CA SER A 136 -8.51 -20.63 1.63
C SER A 136 -9.36 -21.90 1.77
N LEU A 137 -8.95 -22.94 1.04
CA LEU A 137 -9.59 -24.25 1.08
C LEU A 137 -9.05 -25.03 2.28
N ASP A 138 -9.90 -25.84 2.90
CA ASP A 138 -9.45 -26.70 3.99
C ASP A 138 -8.35 -27.66 3.54
N GLY A 139 -7.37 -27.87 4.42
CA GLY A 139 -6.26 -28.80 4.22
C GLY A 139 -5.16 -28.33 3.26
N THR A 140 -5.21 -27.11 2.72
CA THR A 140 -4.11 -26.57 1.87
C THR A 140 -2.97 -25.96 2.68
N CYS A 141 -3.19 -25.65 3.95
CA CYS A 141 -2.16 -25.24 4.89
C CYS A 141 -2.46 -25.86 6.25
N ASN A 142 -1.46 -26.46 6.87
CA ASN A 142 -1.58 -27.11 8.17
C ASN A 142 -0.29 -26.92 8.98
N LYS A 143 -0.24 -27.42 10.21
CA LYS A 143 0.95 -27.26 11.08
C LYS A 143 2.22 -27.93 10.54
N GLU A 144 2.06 -28.96 9.71
CA GLU A 144 3.17 -29.73 9.13
C GLU A 144 3.63 -29.16 7.77
N SER A 145 2.76 -28.39 7.11
CA SER A 145 2.94 -27.80 5.79
C SER A 145 2.42 -26.36 5.81
N VAL A 146 3.30 -25.45 6.23
CA VAL A 146 3.06 -24.01 6.28
C VAL A 146 3.71 -23.31 5.08
N TRP A 147 2.97 -22.39 4.46
CA TRP A 147 3.47 -21.62 3.32
C TRP A 147 4.47 -20.54 3.75
N ASN A 148 4.17 -19.81 4.81
CA ASN A 148 5.03 -18.75 5.35
C ASN A 148 5.55 -19.10 6.76
N PRO A 149 6.52 -20.02 6.92
CA PRO A 149 6.96 -20.49 8.24
C PRO A 149 7.42 -19.38 9.19
N LEU A 150 7.95 -18.28 8.64
CA LEU A 150 8.49 -17.13 9.38
C LEU A 150 7.42 -16.10 9.76
N GLY A 151 6.17 -16.30 9.33
CA GLY A 151 5.04 -15.42 9.62
C GLY A 151 4.75 -15.29 11.11
N THR A 152 4.80 -14.06 11.63
CA THR A 152 4.54 -13.77 13.06
C THR A 152 3.08 -13.50 13.39
N GLY A 153 2.24 -13.21 12.38
CA GLY A 153 0.82 -12.83 12.56
C GLY A 153 0.60 -11.47 13.22
N LEU A 154 1.65 -10.67 13.44
CA LEU A 154 1.58 -9.37 14.12
C LEU A 154 0.69 -8.35 13.42
N MET A 155 0.53 -8.45 12.09
CA MET A 155 -0.36 -7.57 11.33
C MET A 155 -1.83 -7.69 11.75
N TYR A 156 -2.18 -8.81 12.37
CA TYR A 156 -3.53 -9.13 12.82
C TYR A 156 -3.72 -8.96 14.33
N ALA A 157 -2.70 -8.52 15.06
CA ALA A 157 -2.81 -8.20 16.47
C ALA A 157 -3.49 -6.82 16.67
N ASP A 158 -4.28 -6.68 17.74
CA ASP A 158 -4.79 -5.38 18.19
C ASP A 158 -3.77 -4.72 19.13
N ILE A 159 -3.12 -3.66 18.65
CA ILE A 159 -2.01 -3.00 19.34
C ILE A 159 -2.50 -1.68 19.94
N PRO A 160 -2.38 -1.49 21.27
CA PRO A 160 -3.01 -0.37 21.97
C PRO A 160 -2.25 0.95 21.88
N PHE A 161 -1.12 0.98 21.18
CA PHE A 161 -0.27 2.16 21.00
C PHE A 161 0.22 2.26 19.55
N PRO A 162 0.63 3.45 19.07
CA PRO A 162 1.04 3.64 17.69
C PRO A 162 2.45 3.11 17.46
N ILE A 163 2.66 2.52 16.29
CA ILE A 163 3.97 2.04 15.83
C ILE A 163 4.32 2.78 14.56
N PHE A 164 5.54 3.31 14.49
CA PHE A 164 6.06 3.99 13.31
C PHE A 164 7.35 3.32 12.84
N TYR A 165 7.48 3.17 11.53
CA TYR A 165 8.74 2.81 10.88
C TYR A 165 9.39 4.08 10.33
N ILE A 166 10.70 4.24 10.56
CA ILE A 166 11.48 5.35 10.03
C ILE A 166 12.60 4.77 9.16
N GLU A 167 12.55 5.12 7.89
CA GLU A 167 13.56 4.70 6.91
C GLU A 167 14.74 5.66 6.84
N ASN A 168 14.48 6.97 6.92
CA ASN A 168 15.50 7.99 6.70
C ASN A 168 16.53 8.05 7.85
N GLN A 169 17.79 7.74 7.53
CA GLN A 169 18.89 7.77 8.50
C GLN A 169 19.13 9.17 9.09
N SER A 170 18.85 10.24 8.33
CA SER A 170 18.99 11.62 8.84
C SER A 170 18.04 11.88 10.00
N ASP A 171 16.79 11.46 9.87
CA ASP A 171 15.75 11.60 10.88
C ASP A 171 16.08 10.79 12.14
N ILE A 172 16.57 9.55 11.97
CA ILE A 172 17.05 8.71 13.08
C ILE A 172 18.23 9.37 13.80
N ASN A 173 19.17 9.96 13.07
CA ASN A 173 20.33 10.64 13.63
C ASN A 173 19.94 11.88 14.45
N THR A 174 18.94 12.65 13.99
CA THR A 174 18.36 13.77 14.75
C THR A 174 17.81 13.28 16.08
N ILE A 175 16.98 12.22 16.07
CA ILE A 175 16.41 11.64 17.29
C ILE A 175 17.52 11.12 18.22
N ARG A 176 18.54 10.45 17.66
CA ARG A 176 19.69 9.92 18.41
C ARG A 176 20.51 11.02 19.07
N SER A 177 20.72 12.14 18.37
CA SER A 177 21.44 13.30 18.92
C SER A 177 20.70 13.91 20.12
N CYS A 178 19.37 13.99 20.04
CA CYS A 178 18.52 14.50 21.12
C CYS A 178 18.56 13.56 22.33
N PHE A 179 18.43 12.24 22.10
CA PHE A 179 18.54 11.24 23.15
C PHE A 179 19.89 11.31 23.88
N LYS A 180 21.01 11.32 23.14
CA LYS A 180 22.36 11.38 23.74
C LYS A 180 22.57 12.63 24.59
N LYS A 181 21.97 13.76 24.20
CA LYS A 181 22.13 15.04 24.90
C LYS A 181 21.32 15.13 26.20
N PHE A 182 20.10 14.60 26.21
CA PHE A 182 19.13 14.82 27.31
C PHE A 182 18.78 13.58 28.12
N ASN A 183 18.81 12.38 27.52
CA ASN A 183 18.26 11.15 28.12
C ASN A 183 19.32 10.11 28.47
N ASN A 184 20.58 10.29 28.04
CA ASN A 184 21.67 9.35 28.30
C ASN A 184 22.32 9.61 29.68
N TYR A 185 21.51 9.53 30.74
CA TYR A 185 21.94 9.70 32.13
C TYR A 185 21.34 8.58 32.99
N SER A 186 21.63 8.59 34.29
CA SER A 186 21.06 7.60 35.21
C SER A 186 19.53 7.72 35.26
N PHE A 187 18.81 6.59 35.26
CA PHE A 187 17.34 6.62 35.31
C PHE A 187 16.81 7.38 36.54
N ASN A 188 17.54 7.42 37.65
CA ASN A 188 17.11 8.16 38.85
C ASN A 188 17.04 9.68 38.62
N GLU A 189 17.92 10.24 37.79
CA GLU A 189 17.94 11.68 37.49
C GLU A 189 16.89 12.10 36.46
N HIS A 190 16.26 11.14 35.75
CA HIS A 190 15.32 11.45 34.68
C HIS A 190 14.08 12.21 35.15
N ILE A 191 13.68 12.07 36.41
CA ILE A 191 12.49 12.74 36.94
C ILE A 191 12.71 14.25 37.15
N ASP A 192 13.96 14.66 37.37
CA ASP A 192 14.32 16.04 37.72
C ASP A 192 14.82 16.87 36.53
N ARG A 193 14.91 16.26 35.34
CA ARG A 193 15.50 16.87 34.16
C ARG A 193 14.50 17.02 33.02
N SER A 194 14.78 17.97 32.14
CA SER A 194 14.07 18.07 30.86
C SER A 194 14.60 17.00 29.91
N LEU A 195 13.70 16.12 29.45
CA LEU A 195 14.04 14.97 28.63
C LEU A 195 13.57 15.17 27.19
N CYS A 196 14.29 14.57 26.25
CA CYS A 196 13.83 14.43 24.89
C CYS A 196 12.66 13.43 24.81
N ALA A 197 11.58 13.85 24.19
CA ALA A 197 10.34 13.10 24.04
C ALA A 197 9.84 13.16 22.59
N LEU A 198 9.02 12.17 22.24
CA LEU A 198 8.31 12.10 20.97
C LEU A 198 6.82 12.20 21.21
N GLU A 199 6.12 12.82 20.26
CA GLU A 199 4.68 12.66 20.08
C GLU A 199 4.44 11.90 18.77
N LEU A 200 3.70 10.80 18.89
CA LEU A 200 3.23 9.96 17.79
C LEU A 200 1.74 10.18 17.64
N LYS A 201 1.33 10.87 16.57
CA LYS A 201 -0.08 11.09 16.26
C LYS A 201 -0.49 10.17 15.12
N ALA A 202 -1.38 9.23 15.42
CA ALA A 202 -1.96 8.28 14.47
C ALA A 202 -3.30 7.75 15.06
N PHE A 203 -4.21 8.67 15.37
CA PHE A 203 -5.49 8.28 15.99
C PHE A 203 -6.44 7.72 14.93
N MET A 204 -6.88 6.48 15.14
CA MET A 204 -7.77 5.76 14.25
C MET A 204 -9.21 5.86 14.76
N TYR A 205 -10.14 6.35 13.94
CA TYR A 205 -11.53 6.60 14.35
C TYR A 205 -12.37 5.33 14.54
N ALA A 206 -12.07 4.25 13.83
CA ALA A 206 -12.80 2.99 13.94
C ALA A 206 -12.41 2.21 15.20
N ALA A 207 -13.37 1.43 15.68
CA ALA A 207 -13.20 0.52 16.81
C ALA A 207 -14.16 -0.67 16.68
N THR A 208 -13.86 -1.75 17.41
CA THR A 208 -14.60 -3.01 17.55
C THR A 208 -14.50 -3.96 16.35
N ASN A 209 -15.35 -3.78 15.34
CA ASN A 209 -15.40 -4.63 14.15
C ASN A 209 -16.09 -3.90 12.98
N THR A 210 -15.98 -4.47 11.78
CA THR A 210 -16.59 -3.96 10.55
C THR A 210 -18.09 -3.65 10.68
N PRO A 211 -18.98 -4.56 11.15
CA PRO A 211 -20.41 -4.26 11.19
C PRO A 211 -20.75 -3.11 12.14
N THR A 212 -20.07 -3.02 13.29
CA THR A 212 -20.28 -1.89 14.21
C THR A 212 -19.79 -0.58 13.62
N CYS A 213 -18.63 -0.61 12.98
CA CYS A 213 -18.05 0.57 12.35
C CYS A 213 -18.89 1.08 11.17
N ARG A 214 -19.34 0.18 10.29
CA ARG A 214 -20.24 0.48 9.17
C ARG A 214 -21.55 1.07 9.64
N ARG A 215 -22.22 0.41 10.59
CA ARG A 215 -23.45 0.92 11.20
C ARG A 215 -23.29 2.34 11.75
N ARG A 216 -22.17 2.66 12.39
CA ARG A 216 -21.89 4.02 12.89
C ARG A 216 -21.58 5.03 11.79
N SER A 217 -20.97 4.58 10.69
CA SER A 217 -20.62 5.43 9.55
C SER A 217 -21.83 5.76 8.68
N ASP A 218 -22.80 4.85 8.60
CA ASP A 218 -24.01 5.01 7.78
C ASP A 218 -25.11 5.82 8.51
N LEU A 219 -24.95 6.06 9.82
CA LEU A 219 -25.84 6.91 10.60
C LEU A 219 -25.61 8.40 10.30
N ILE A 220 -26.58 9.03 9.61
CA ILE A 220 -26.62 10.48 9.41
C ILE A 220 -27.18 11.14 10.68
N THR A 221 -26.35 11.29 11.71
CA THR A 221 -26.76 11.95 12.97
C THR A 221 -26.47 13.45 13.01
N THR A 222 -25.64 13.95 12.10
CA THR A 222 -25.14 15.33 12.08
C THR A 222 -25.14 15.90 10.68
N LEU A 223 -25.17 17.24 10.56
CA LEU A 223 -25.07 17.95 9.26
C LEU A 223 -23.77 17.60 8.51
N ASN A 224 -22.70 17.27 9.24
CA ASN A 224 -21.46 16.73 8.71
C ASN A 224 -21.27 15.31 9.28
N PRO A 225 -21.71 14.26 8.57
CA PRO A 225 -21.57 12.89 9.05
C PRO A 225 -20.08 12.51 9.09
N VAL A 226 -19.66 11.93 10.20
CA VAL A 226 -18.29 11.43 10.36
C VAL A 226 -18.27 9.98 9.90
N LYS A 227 -17.48 9.70 8.86
CA LYS A 227 -17.21 8.33 8.41
C LYS A 227 -16.11 7.72 9.26
N PHE A 228 -16.36 6.58 9.90
CA PHE A 228 -15.41 5.92 10.81
C PHE A 228 -14.53 4.90 10.10
N CYS A 229 -15.04 4.22 9.07
CA CYS A 229 -14.27 3.29 8.25
C CYS A 229 -14.78 3.22 6.80
N ASP A 230 -13.92 2.70 5.94
CA ASP A 230 -14.17 2.43 4.54
C ASP A 230 -13.93 0.93 4.23
N PRO A 231 -14.67 0.34 3.29
CA PRO A 231 -14.34 -1.00 2.79
C PRO A 231 -12.98 -0.97 2.11
N LEU A 232 -12.15 -1.99 2.41
CA LEU A 232 -10.96 -2.24 1.61
C LEU A 232 -11.40 -2.65 0.21
N GLY A 233 -10.75 -2.08 -0.78
CA GLY A 233 -11.02 -2.41 -2.17
C GLY A 233 -10.54 -1.35 -3.12
N ASP A 234 -10.46 -1.77 -4.37
CA ASP A 234 -10.06 -0.93 -5.50
C ASP A 234 -10.72 -1.54 -6.75
N ASN A 235 -9.97 -1.73 -7.84
CA ASN A 235 -10.45 -2.36 -9.05
C ASN A 235 -9.50 -3.47 -9.49
N ASN A 236 -10.08 -4.59 -9.92
CA ASN A 236 -9.38 -5.59 -10.71
C ASN A 236 -9.13 -5.03 -12.10
N ILE A 237 -8.01 -5.41 -12.69
CA ILE A 237 -7.65 -5.05 -14.05
C ILE A 237 -7.84 -6.28 -14.91
N TRP A 238 -8.48 -6.14 -16.06
CA TRP A 238 -8.59 -7.24 -17.00
C TRP A 238 -8.51 -6.78 -18.44
N ALA A 239 -8.05 -7.68 -19.31
CA ALA A 239 -8.05 -7.48 -20.75
C ALA A 239 -8.27 -8.81 -21.46
N SER A 240 -8.90 -8.77 -22.63
CA SER A 240 -8.94 -9.91 -23.56
C SER A 240 -7.89 -9.71 -24.64
N LEU A 241 -7.18 -10.76 -25.03
CA LEU A 241 -6.16 -10.67 -26.07
C LEU A 241 -6.74 -10.12 -27.38
N TYR A 242 -7.90 -10.65 -27.78
CA TYR A 242 -8.68 -10.13 -28.90
C TYR A 242 -10.09 -9.71 -28.50
N PRO A 243 -10.71 -8.77 -29.25
CA PRO A 243 -12.09 -8.35 -29.10
C PRO A 243 -13.11 -9.45 -28.82
N LEU A 244 -13.98 -9.21 -27.83
CA LEU A 244 -15.14 -10.07 -27.50
C LEU A 244 -16.40 -9.72 -28.29
N ALA A 245 -16.33 -8.70 -29.12
CA ALA A 245 -17.41 -8.25 -29.99
C ALA A 245 -16.86 -7.80 -31.33
N GLU A 246 -17.70 -7.83 -32.35
CA GLU A 246 -17.43 -7.28 -33.67
C GLU A 246 -18.19 -5.99 -33.88
N GLY A 247 -17.81 -5.21 -34.89
CA GLY A 247 -18.51 -4.00 -35.30
C GLY A 247 -17.83 -2.70 -34.84
N PRO A 248 -17.60 -1.74 -35.74
CA PRO A 248 -16.88 -0.51 -35.42
C PRO A 248 -17.71 0.48 -34.58
N LYS A 249 -19.05 0.41 -34.65
CA LYS A 249 -19.98 1.32 -33.98
C LYS A 249 -20.91 0.58 -33.04
N ARG A 250 -21.39 1.28 -32.00
CA ARG A 250 -22.35 0.74 -31.01
C ARG A 250 -23.54 0.01 -31.64
N ASN A 251 -24.15 0.60 -32.67
CA ASN A 251 -25.36 0.04 -33.31
C ASN A 251 -25.06 -1.20 -34.17
N GLU A 252 -23.79 -1.41 -34.52
CA GLU A 252 -23.30 -2.53 -35.32
C GLU A 252 -22.58 -3.56 -34.42
N THR A 253 -22.51 -3.30 -33.11
CA THR A 253 -21.74 -4.13 -32.19
C THR A 253 -22.46 -5.44 -31.92
N LYS A 254 -21.79 -6.56 -32.18
CA LYS A 254 -22.33 -7.91 -31.95
C LYS A 254 -21.38 -8.69 -31.05
N ALA A 255 -21.90 -9.17 -29.93
CA ALA A 255 -21.18 -10.05 -29.03
C ALA A 255 -20.82 -11.40 -29.69
N ILE A 256 -19.60 -11.87 -29.48
CA ILE A 256 -19.13 -13.19 -29.94
C ILE A 256 -19.35 -14.19 -28.79
N LYS A 257 -20.36 -15.08 -28.92
CA LYS A 257 -20.82 -15.93 -27.80
C LYS A 257 -20.16 -17.33 -27.76
N ASP A 258 -19.41 -17.72 -28.78
CA ASP A 258 -18.91 -19.09 -28.96
C ASP A 258 -17.46 -19.31 -28.51
N TYR A 259 -16.85 -18.35 -27.80
CA TYR A 259 -15.49 -18.48 -27.31
C TYR A 259 -15.40 -19.17 -25.95
N SER A 260 -14.42 -20.06 -25.81
CA SER A 260 -13.86 -20.46 -24.52
C SER A 260 -12.59 -19.67 -24.21
N PHE A 261 -12.20 -19.66 -22.93
CA PHE A 261 -11.14 -18.79 -22.43
C PHE A 261 -10.06 -19.56 -21.68
N ILE A 262 -8.81 -19.21 -21.97
CA ILE A 262 -7.67 -19.44 -21.09
C ILE A 262 -7.48 -18.19 -20.25
N VAL A 263 -7.59 -18.31 -18.94
CA VAL A 263 -7.35 -17.21 -18.01
C VAL A 263 -5.90 -17.25 -17.56
N VAL A 264 -5.20 -16.12 -17.67
CA VAL A 264 -3.90 -15.88 -17.07
C VAL A 264 -4.08 -14.82 -15.99
N ALA A 265 -3.84 -15.19 -14.74
CA ALA A 265 -4.04 -14.34 -13.59
C ALA A 265 -2.74 -14.10 -12.81
N ALA A 266 -2.65 -12.96 -12.16
CA ALA A 266 -1.68 -12.72 -11.11
C ALA A 266 -2.29 -11.81 -10.03
N ARG A 267 -1.73 -11.88 -8.83
CA ARG A 267 -2.02 -10.90 -7.78
C ARG A 267 -1.46 -9.53 -8.18
N PHE A 268 -2.18 -8.46 -7.85
CA PHE A 268 -1.75 -7.07 -8.06
C PHE A 268 -1.36 -6.36 -6.77
N ASP A 269 -1.93 -6.76 -5.63
CA ASP A 269 -1.72 -6.09 -4.35
C ASP A 269 -0.66 -6.78 -3.48
N THR A 270 -0.09 -6.00 -2.57
CA THR A 270 0.63 -6.48 -1.40
C THR A 270 0.11 -5.79 -0.14
N THR A 271 0.62 -6.18 1.01
CA THR A 271 0.36 -5.48 2.26
C THR A 271 1.61 -5.41 3.11
N SER A 272 1.54 -4.52 4.10
CA SER A 272 2.48 -4.44 5.20
C SER A 272 1.74 -3.95 6.43
N MET A 273 2.42 -4.03 7.58
CA MET A 273 2.00 -3.36 8.80
C MET A 273 2.14 -1.83 8.69
N PHE A 274 3.00 -1.36 7.80
CA PHE A 274 3.29 0.05 7.57
C PHE A 274 2.83 0.50 6.19
N GLU A 275 2.59 1.80 6.02
CA GLU A 275 2.34 2.42 4.72
C GLU A 275 3.56 2.29 3.77
N ASP A 276 3.29 2.35 2.46
CA ASP A 276 4.26 2.31 1.35
C ASP A 276 5.00 0.97 1.18
N THR A 277 4.32 0.00 0.58
CA THR A 277 4.92 -1.28 0.18
C THR A 277 4.66 -1.60 -1.29
N SER A 278 5.69 -2.12 -1.95
CA SER A 278 5.64 -2.51 -3.37
C SER A 278 5.54 -4.02 -3.54
N GLY A 279 6.18 -4.82 -2.68
CA GLY A 279 6.12 -6.28 -2.76
C GLY A 279 6.87 -6.82 -3.98
N ALA A 280 8.20 -6.82 -3.93
CA ALA A 280 9.05 -7.14 -5.07
C ALA A 280 8.89 -8.58 -5.55
N ASN A 281 9.11 -9.56 -4.67
CA ASN A 281 8.88 -10.96 -5.03
C ASN A 281 7.38 -11.21 -5.22
N ASN A 282 6.53 -10.71 -4.32
CA ASN A 282 5.07 -10.77 -4.47
C ASN A 282 4.43 -9.40 -4.21
N PRO A 283 3.74 -8.78 -5.19
CA PRO A 283 3.31 -9.32 -6.48
C PRO A 283 4.17 -8.94 -7.71
N VAL A 284 5.14 -8.04 -7.59
CA VAL A 284 5.73 -7.35 -8.76
C VAL A 284 6.31 -8.32 -9.79
N THR A 285 7.06 -9.35 -9.38
CA THR A 285 7.57 -10.35 -10.34
C THR A 285 6.45 -11.00 -11.16
N SER A 286 5.30 -11.27 -10.55
CA SER A 286 4.14 -11.90 -11.20
C SER A 286 3.41 -10.92 -12.12
N ILE A 287 3.28 -9.65 -11.71
CA ILE A 287 2.73 -8.58 -12.54
C ILE A 287 3.58 -8.40 -13.81
N VAL A 288 4.90 -8.31 -13.66
CA VAL A 288 5.83 -8.12 -14.79
C VAL A 288 5.79 -9.31 -15.74
N THR A 289 5.75 -10.55 -15.23
CA THR A 289 5.61 -11.74 -16.07
C THR A 289 4.27 -11.73 -16.82
N LEU A 290 3.16 -11.40 -16.17
CA LEU A 290 1.85 -11.35 -16.83
C LEU A 290 1.77 -10.26 -17.91
N LEU A 291 2.28 -9.05 -17.63
CA LEU A 291 2.31 -7.96 -18.60
C LEU A 291 3.18 -8.30 -19.82
N SER A 292 4.38 -8.82 -19.58
CA SER A 292 5.28 -9.29 -20.65
C SER A 292 4.67 -10.44 -21.45
N LEU A 293 3.96 -11.35 -20.79
CA LEU A 293 3.23 -12.45 -21.43
C LEU A 293 2.10 -11.95 -22.33
N ALA A 294 1.35 -10.95 -21.87
CA ALA A 294 0.29 -10.32 -22.66
C ALA A 294 0.85 -9.71 -23.95
N LYS A 295 1.99 -9.00 -23.87
CA LYS A 295 2.69 -8.47 -25.04
C LYS A 295 3.18 -9.60 -25.96
N PHE A 296 3.86 -10.60 -25.42
CA PHE A 296 4.40 -11.72 -26.19
C PHE A 296 3.30 -12.47 -26.95
N LEU A 297 2.16 -12.73 -26.31
CA LEU A 297 1.02 -13.41 -26.93
C LEU A 297 0.38 -12.53 -28.02
N ASN A 298 0.28 -11.22 -27.84
CA ASN A 298 -0.24 -10.30 -28.86
C ASN A 298 0.70 -10.21 -30.08
N ASP A 299 2.01 -10.32 -29.87
CA ASP A 299 3.02 -10.30 -30.93
C ASP A 299 3.13 -11.66 -31.66
N THR A 300 2.60 -12.77 -31.10
CA THR A 300 2.77 -14.13 -31.63
C THR A 300 1.49 -14.79 -32.13
N LEU A 301 0.37 -14.64 -31.41
CA LEU A 301 -0.95 -15.06 -31.87
C LEU A 301 -1.50 -14.03 -32.84
N THR A 302 -2.41 -14.48 -33.71
CA THR A 302 -3.19 -13.60 -34.60
C THR A 302 -4.66 -13.87 -34.36
N LEU A 303 -5.52 -12.96 -34.81
CA LEU A 303 -6.97 -13.13 -34.71
C LEU A 303 -7.43 -14.44 -35.36
N ASP A 304 -6.86 -14.81 -36.51
CA ASP A 304 -7.18 -16.04 -37.24
C ASP A 304 -6.93 -17.31 -36.39
N HIS A 305 -5.86 -17.33 -35.60
CA HIS A 305 -5.57 -18.46 -34.71
C HIS A 305 -6.65 -18.62 -33.64
N VAL A 306 -7.07 -17.51 -33.03
CA VAL A 306 -8.09 -17.48 -31.97
C VAL A 306 -9.48 -17.81 -32.51
N GLU A 307 -9.82 -17.32 -33.70
CA GLU A 307 -11.06 -17.64 -34.39
C GLU A 307 -11.14 -19.11 -34.81
N ALA A 308 -10.05 -19.66 -35.35
CA ALA A 308 -9.97 -21.07 -35.76
C ALA A 308 -10.09 -22.02 -34.57
N ALA A 309 -9.42 -21.71 -33.45
CA ALA A 309 -9.48 -22.51 -32.24
C ALA A 309 -10.78 -22.31 -31.45
N ARG A 310 -11.49 -21.20 -31.68
CA ARG A 310 -12.58 -20.71 -30.81
C ARG A 310 -12.15 -20.53 -29.35
N LYS A 311 -10.88 -20.19 -29.13
CA LYS A 311 -10.26 -20.01 -27.81
C LYS A 311 -9.53 -18.68 -27.72
N ASN A 312 -9.92 -17.84 -26.77
CA ASN A 312 -9.30 -16.53 -26.51
C ASN A 312 -8.59 -16.51 -25.15
N VAL A 313 -7.72 -15.54 -24.91
CA VAL A 313 -6.99 -15.39 -23.65
C VAL A 313 -7.52 -14.19 -22.88
N LEU A 314 -7.78 -14.39 -21.58
CA LEU A 314 -8.15 -13.33 -20.64
C LEU A 314 -7.04 -13.13 -19.63
N PHE A 315 -6.59 -11.89 -19.48
CA PHE A 315 -5.61 -11.50 -18.48
C PHE A 315 -6.31 -10.85 -17.30
N PHE A 316 -5.93 -11.23 -16.07
CA PHE A 316 -6.43 -10.64 -14.84
C PHE A 316 -5.29 -10.26 -13.90
N LEU A 317 -5.34 -9.04 -13.39
CA LEU A 317 -4.58 -8.63 -12.21
C LEU A 317 -5.59 -8.38 -11.09
N PHE A 318 -5.61 -9.28 -10.11
CA PHE A 318 -6.57 -9.25 -9.00
C PHE A 318 -6.06 -8.38 -7.85
N ASN A 319 -6.90 -7.46 -7.39
CA ASN A 319 -6.57 -6.53 -6.34
C ASN A 319 -7.28 -6.90 -5.03
N GLY A 320 -6.65 -6.65 -3.89
CA GLY A 320 -7.14 -7.06 -2.58
C GLY A 320 -7.09 -8.58 -2.31
N GLU A 321 -6.24 -9.33 -3.02
CA GLU A 321 -6.07 -10.75 -2.76
C GLU A 321 -5.47 -11.04 -1.38
N THR A 322 -4.70 -10.11 -0.84
CA THR A 322 -4.08 -10.22 0.48
C THR A 322 -5.09 -10.15 1.63
N TYR A 323 -6.30 -9.66 1.37
CA TYR A 323 -7.36 -9.47 2.36
C TYR A 323 -8.52 -10.43 2.14
N ASP A 324 -8.26 -11.73 2.27
CA ASP A 324 -9.28 -12.76 2.08
C ASP A 324 -9.85 -12.77 0.64
N TYR A 325 -8.98 -12.59 -0.36
CA TYR A 325 -9.30 -12.74 -1.79
C TYR A 325 -10.40 -11.80 -2.30
N ILE A 326 -10.37 -10.51 -1.91
CA ILE A 326 -11.44 -9.53 -2.24
C ILE A 326 -11.72 -9.49 -3.75
N GLY A 327 -10.67 -9.33 -4.55
CA GLY A 327 -10.77 -9.13 -5.99
C GLY A 327 -11.33 -10.34 -6.71
N SER A 328 -10.76 -11.52 -6.46
CA SER A 328 -11.19 -12.76 -7.10
C SER A 328 -12.58 -13.20 -6.62
N GLN A 329 -12.93 -13.00 -5.34
CA GLN A 329 -14.29 -13.23 -4.84
C GLN A 329 -15.31 -12.35 -5.54
N ARG A 330 -14.98 -11.06 -5.68
CA ARG A 330 -15.86 -10.13 -6.38
C ARG A 330 -16.01 -10.49 -7.85
N MET A 331 -14.92 -10.88 -8.48
CA MET A 331 -14.92 -11.34 -9.87
C MET A 331 -15.83 -12.56 -10.08
N LEU A 332 -15.65 -13.60 -9.26
CA LEU A 332 -16.46 -14.81 -9.35
C LEU A 332 -17.94 -14.52 -9.09
N TYR A 333 -18.24 -13.65 -8.12
CA TYR A 333 -19.59 -13.18 -7.85
C TYR A 333 -20.20 -12.56 -9.12
N ASP A 334 -19.52 -11.59 -9.73
CA ASP A 334 -20.02 -10.93 -10.94
C ASP A 334 -20.17 -11.92 -12.11
N MET A 335 -19.27 -12.89 -12.28
CA MET A 335 -19.40 -13.95 -13.30
C MET A 335 -20.64 -14.84 -13.07
N VAL A 336 -20.91 -15.27 -11.83
CA VAL A 336 -22.03 -16.17 -11.50
C VAL A 336 -23.38 -15.46 -11.73
N TYR A 337 -23.47 -14.17 -11.41
CA TYR A 337 -24.66 -13.36 -11.66
C TYR A 337 -24.76 -12.80 -13.09
N GLY A 338 -23.77 -13.09 -13.95
CA GLY A 338 -23.75 -12.63 -15.34
C GLY A 338 -23.45 -11.14 -15.52
N ASN A 339 -22.90 -10.48 -14.50
CA ASN A 339 -22.53 -9.06 -14.52
C ASN A 339 -21.09 -8.79 -15.01
N PHE A 340 -20.40 -9.83 -15.47
CA PHE A 340 -19.07 -9.72 -16.09
C PHE A 340 -19.16 -10.11 -17.57
N PRO A 341 -18.57 -9.32 -18.51
CA PRO A 341 -17.67 -8.17 -18.34
C PRO A 341 -18.33 -6.80 -18.10
N ILE A 342 -19.64 -6.69 -18.31
CA ILE A 342 -20.44 -5.49 -18.07
C ILE A 342 -21.70 -5.95 -17.34
N ASP A 343 -22.22 -5.11 -16.45
CA ASP A 343 -23.49 -5.36 -15.77
C ASP A 343 -24.60 -5.70 -16.76
N ASN A 344 -25.39 -6.74 -16.47
CA ASN A 344 -26.52 -7.14 -17.28
C ASN A 344 -27.62 -6.07 -17.22
N VAL A 345 -27.54 -5.07 -18.10
CA VAL A 345 -28.62 -4.11 -18.34
C VAL A 345 -29.56 -4.73 -19.37
N GLU A 346 -30.84 -4.87 -19.02
CA GLU A 346 -31.87 -5.39 -19.94
C GLU A 346 -31.79 -4.66 -21.30
N GLY A 347 -31.53 -5.42 -22.36
CA GLY A 347 -31.44 -4.92 -23.74
C GLY A 347 -30.04 -4.53 -24.23
N SER A 348 -28.96 -4.75 -23.46
CA SER A 348 -27.58 -4.53 -23.95
C SER A 348 -26.85 -5.83 -24.32
N ASP A 349 -26.97 -6.29 -25.56
CA ASP A 349 -26.19 -7.42 -26.13
C ASP A 349 -24.77 -7.00 -26.61
N ILE A 350 -24.13 -6.04 -25.93
CA ILE A 350 -22.88 -5.42 -26.42
C ILE A 350 -21.67 -6.35 -26.24
N LEU A 351 -21.58 -7.01 -25.09
CA LEU A 351 -20.55 -8.00 -24.78
C LEU A 351 -21.19 -9.31 -24.31
N PRO A 352 -20.58 -10.48 -24.60
CA PRO A 352 -21.08 -11.76 -24.12
C PRO A 352 -20.84 -11.87 -22.60
N PRO A 353 -21.81 -12.36 -21.80
CA PRO A 353 -21.55 -12.67 -20.41
C PRO A 353 -20.52 -13.80 -20.33
N ILE A 354 -19.46 -13.60 -19.54
CA ILE A 354 -18.44 -14.62 -19.32
C ILE A 354 -18.72 -15.26 -17.95
N ILE A 355 -19.13 -16.52 -17.99
CA ILE A 355 -19.40 -17.32 -16.80
C ILE A 355 -18.25 -18.30 -16.54
N PRO A 356 -18.11 -18.86 -15.33
CA PRO A 356 -16.97 -19.73 -15.00
C PRO A 356 -16.86 -20.96 -15.92
N LYS A 357 -17.98 -21.43 -16.48
CA LYS A 357 -18.03 -22.54 -17.44
C LYS A 357 -17.35 -22.23 -18.78
N ASN A 358 -17.21 -20.96 -19.16
CA ASN A 358 -16.49 -20.58 -20.38
C ASN A 358 -14.96 -20.70 -20.22
N ILE A 359 -14.45 -20.86 -18.99
CA ILE A 359 -13.02 -20.95 -18.70
C ILE A 359 -12.60 -22.42 -18.82
N GLU A 360 -11.77 -22.72 -19.81
CA GLU A 360 -11.22 -24.07 -20.03
C GLU A 360 -9.97 -24.34 -19.20
N LEU A 361 -9.19 -23.28 -18.92
CA LEU A 361 -7.95 -23.37 -18.16
C LEU A 361 -7.69 -22.04 -17.45
N PHE A 362 -7.36 -22.10 -16.16
CA PHE A 362 -6.97 -20.96 -15.34
C PHE A 362 -5.52 -21.13 -14.87
N ILE A 363 -4.65 -20.22 -15.28
CA ILE A 363 -3.22 -20.22 -14.97
C ILE A 363 -2.95 -19.01 -14.09
N GLU A 364 -2.55 -19.24 -12.84
CA GLU A 364 -2.12 -18.15 -11.96
C GLU A 364 -0.60 -18.15 -11.80
N ILE A 365 0.01 -16.98 -11.95
CA ILE A 365 1.44 -16.77 -11.76
C ILE A 365 1.64 -16.16 -10.38
N SER A 366 2.49 -16.76 -9.55
CA SER A 366 2.74 -16.29 -8.19
C SER A 366 4.18 -16.49 -7.78
N GLN A 367 4.81 -15.45 -7.20
CA GLN A 367 6.15 -15.50 -6.60
C GLN A 367 7.23 -16.10 -7.49
N LEU A 368 7.90 -15.25 -8.28
CA LEU A 368 8.97 -15.64 -9.18
C LEU A 368 10.31 -14.98 -8.82
N GLY A 369 10.46 -14.47 -7.59
CA GLY A 369 11.64 -13.68 -7.20
C GLY A 369 12.90 -14.50 -6.87
N ASN A 370 12.80 -15.82 -6.64
CA ASN A 370 13.95 -16.65 -6.25
C ASN A 370 14.89 -17.04 -7.43
N ALA A 371 14.55 -16.66 -8.67
CA ALA A 371 15.31 -16.95 -9.90
C ALA A 371 15.75 -18.42 -10.07
N ASN A 372 14.99 -19.37 -9.50
CA ASN A 372 15.31 -20.78 -9.57
C ASN A 372 14.87 -21.37 -10.92
N LYS A 373 15.74 -22.15 -11.57
CA LYS A 373 15.45 -22.77 -12.88
C LYS A 373 14.35 -23.83 -12.83
N THR A 374 13.97 -24.29 -11.65
CA THR A 374 12.85 -25.22 -11.47
C THR A 374 11.67 -24.47 -10.86
N LEU A 375 10.60 -24.39 -11.65
CA LEU A 375 9.29 -23.88 -11.25
C LEU A 375 8.36 -25.04 -10.92
N TYR A 376 7.38 -24.77 -10.08
CA TYR A 376 6.43 -25.75 -9.59
C TYR A 376 5.03 -25.42 -10.08
N VAL A 377 4.35 -26.44 -10.61
CA VAL A 377 2.97 -26.37 -11.07
C VAL A 377 2.08 -26.99 -10.00
N HIS A 378 1.39 -26.15 -9.24
CA HIS A 378 0.51 -26.57 -8.17
C HIS A 378 -0.91 -26.73 -8.69
N SER A 379 -1.51 -27.88 -8.40
CA SER A 379 -2.91 -28.15 -8.72
C SER A 379 -3.58 -28.94 -7.61
N LYS A 380 -4.90 -28.82 -7.50
CA LYS A 380 -5.70 -29.57 -6.53
C LYS A 380 -6.92 -30.20 -7.21
N GLY A 381 -7.02 -31.52 -7.13
CA GLY A 381 -8.02 -32.32 -7.86
C GLY A 381 -7.58 -32.65 -9.29
N GLU A 382 -8.06 -33.78 -9.80
CA GLU A 382 -7.74 -34.26 -11.13
C GLU A 382 -8.53 -33.51 -12.21
N ASP A 383 -7.82 -32.85 -13.13
CA ASP A 383 -8.39 -32.22 -14.31
C ASP A 383 -7.52 -32.51 -15.55
N GLN A 384 -8.17 -32.86 -16.66
CA GLN A 384 -7.49 -33.27 -17.89
C GLN A 384 -6.81 -32.09 -18.60
N SER A 385 -7.43 -30.91 -18.59
CA SER A 385 -6.87 -29.70 -19.21
C SER A 385 -5.62 -29.25 -18.47
N VAL A 386 -5.66 -29.25 -17.14
CA VAL A 386 -4.48 -28.97 -16.29
C VAL A 386 -3.37 -29.98 -16.57
N SER A 387 -3.68 -31.27 -16.55
CA SER A 387 -2.69 -32.34 -16.79
C SER A 387 -2.05 -32.26 -18.19
N ASN A 388 -2.84 -31.89 -19.22
CA ASN A 388 -2.35 -31.70 -20.58
C ASN A 388 -1.43 -30.48 -20.67
N PHE A 389 -1.83 -29.35 -20.08
CA PHE A 389 -1.02 -28.13 -20.08
C PHE A 389 0.29 -28.29 -19.30
N THR A 390 0.26 -28.98 -18.16
CA THR A 390 1.48 -29.30 -17.39
C THR A 390 2.47 -30.11 -18.24
N LYS A 391 1.99 -31.08 -19.03
CA LYS A 391 2.86 -31.82 -19.96
C LYS A 391 3.42 -30.93 -21.06
N ILE A 392 2.64 -29.98 -21.57
CA ILE A 392 3.11 -29.00 -22.56
C ILE A 392 4.26 -28.16 -21.97
N LEU A 393 4.09 -27.64 -20.75
CA LEU A 393 5.13 -26.90 -20.03
C LEU A 393 6.41 -27.72 -19.86
N GLN A 394 6.30 -28.98 -19.43
CA GLN A 394 7.44 -29.89 -19.21
C GLN A 394 8.18 -30.26 -20.49
N GLN A 395 7.48 -30.29 -21.62
CA GLN A 395 8.07 -30.61 -22.92
C GLN A 395 8.80 -29.43 -23.55
N GLN A 396 8.56 -28.21 -23.05
CA GLN A 396 9.21 -27.03 -23.60
C GLN A 396 10.69 -27.01 -23.21
N LYS A 397 11.57 -26.98 -24.22
CA LYS A 397 13.04 -27.01 -24.04
C LYS A 397 13.74 -25.79 -24.63
N THR A 398 12.98 -24.75 -24.97
CA THR A 398 13.52 -23.53 -25.60
C THR A 398 14.49 -22.77 -24.71
N VAL A 399 14.32 -22.87 -23.39
CA VAL A 399 15.14 -22.17 -22.41
C VAL A 399 15.44 -23.09 -21.22
N ASP A 400 16.49 -22.77 -20.46
CA ASP A 400 16.92 -23.49 -19.26
C ASP A 400 16.01 -23.23 -18.05
N ILE A 401 14.72 -23.53 -18.23
CA ILE A 401 13.66 -23.50 -17.22
C ILE A 401 12.92 -24.85 -17.27
N SER A 402 12.69 -25.44 -16.11
CA SER A 402 12.04 -26.74 -15.92
C SER A 402 10.80 -26.58 -15.04
N PHE A 403 9.80 -27.42 -15.28
CA PHE A 403 8.55 -27.42 -14.53
C PHE A 403 8.35 -28.78 -13.84
N GLU A 404 8.13 -28.77 -12.53
CA GLU A 404 7.77 -29.95 -11.75
C GLU A 404 6.29 -29.90 -11.36
N ASP A 405 5.57 -30.99 -11.58
CA ASP A 405 4.17 -31.10 -11.17
C ASP A 405 4.08 -31.39 -9.67
N VAL A 406 3.23 -30.63 -8.98
CA VAL A 406 3.00 -30.75 -7.53
C VAL A 406 1.49 -30.94 -7.31
N PRO A 407 0.98 -32.18 -7.51
CA PRO A 407 -0.43 -32.47 -7.33
C PRO A 407 -0.84 -32.37 -5.86
N ASP A 408 -2.14 -32.13 -5.64
CA ASP A 408 -2.76 -31.93 -4.32
C ASP A 408 -2.12 -30.84 -3.46
N SER A 409 -1.54 -29.84 -4.12
CA SER A 409 -0.90 -28.69 -3.50
C SER A 409 -1.51 -27.41 -4.06
N LEU A 410 -1.81 -26.46 -3.18
CA LEU A 410 -2.37 -25.17 -3.58
C LEU A 410 -1.88 -24.05 -2.65
N PRO A 411 -0.90 -23.25 -3.08
CA PRO A 411 -0.48 -22.07 -2.33
C PRO A 411 -1.58 -20.98 -2.31
N PRO A 412 -1.61 -20.12 -1.28
CA PRO A 412 -2.55 -19.01 -1.17
C PRO A 412 -2.54 -18.06 -2.38
N ALA A 413 -3.53 -18.21 -3.24
CA ALA A 413 -3.71 -17.45 -4.48
C ALA A 413 -5.20 -17.34 -4.87
N SER A 414 -5.50 -16.54 -5.88
CA SER A 414 -6.86 -16.23 -6.35
C SER A 414 -7.65 -17.47 -6.74
N LEU A 415 -6.98 -18.53 -7.23
CA LEU A 415 -7.57 -19.81 -7.59
C LEU A 415 -8.34 -20.49 -6.43
N HIS A 416 -8.01 -20.19 -5.17
CA HIS A 416 -8.77 -20.67 -4.01
C HIS A 416 -10.25 -20.29 -4.09
N THR A 417 -10.55 -19.06 -4.49
CA THR A 417 -11.92 -18.57 -4.63
C THR A 417 -12.72 -19.44 -5.59
N PHE A 418 -12.16 -19.72 -6.77
CA PHE A 418 -12.82 -20.50 -7.81
C PHE A 418 -12.98 -21.97 -7.40
N LYS A 419 -11.93 -22.61 -6.87
CA LYS A 419 -11.98 -24.00 -6.42
C LYS A 419 -12.91 -24.21 -5.21
N LYS A 420 -13.07 -23.21 -4.33
CA LYS A 420 -14.00 -23.25 -3.20
C LYS A 420 -15.46 -23.23 -3.65
N ALA A 421 -15.78 -22.48 -4.70
CA ALA A 421 -17.12 -22.46 -5.27
C ALA A 421 -17.38 -23.59 -6.27
N ILE A 422 -16.36 -24.01 -7.01
CA ILE A 422 -16.43 -25.00 -8.10
C ILE A 422 -15.28 -26.01 -7.91
N PRO A 423 -15.51 -27.14 -7.23
CA PRO A 423 -14.44 -28.09 -6.87
C PRO A 423 -13.60 -28.59 -8.07
N ASN A 424 -14.25 -28.84 -9.22
CA ASN A 424 -13.60 -29.33 -10.44
C ASN A 424 -13.20 -28.19 -11.39
N PHE A 425 -12.95 -26.97 -10.90
CA PHE A 425 -12.52 -25.86 -11.74
C PHE A 425 -11.12 -26.13 -12.34
N PRO A 426 -10.90 -26.01 -13.66
CA PRO A 426 -9.64 -26.37 -14.30
C PRO A 426 -8.60 -25.27 -14.10
N GLY A 427 -7.84 -25.34 -13.00
CA GLY A 427 -6.84 -24.32 -12.69
C GLY A 427 -5.59 -24.83 -12.02
N LEU A 428 -4.48 -24.13 -12.27
CA LEU A 428 -3.14 -24.38 -11.74
C LEU A 428 -2.44 -23.07 -11.34
N ILE A 429 -1.45 -23.18 -10.47
CA ILE A 429 -0.59 -22.06 -10.04
C ILE A 429 0.85 -22.40 -10.40
N ILE A 430 1.55 -21.47 -11.04
CA ILE A 430 2.99 -21.58 -11.34
C ILE A 430 3.74 -20.72 -10.33
N SER A 431 4.67 -21.34 -9.58
CA SER A 431 5.44 -20.65 -8.54
C SER A 431 6.91 -21.09 -8.45
N ASP A 432 7.73 -20.31 -7.75
CA ASP A 432 9.15 -20.62 -7.49
C ASP A 432 9.40 -21.56 -6.29
N HIS A 433 8.36 -22.06 -5.63
CA HIS A 433 8.47 -22.83 -4.39
C HIS A 433 7.57 -24.08 -4.36
N LYS A 434 8.12 -25.21 -3.91
CA LYS A 434 7.36 -26.47 -3.82
C LYS A 434 6.43 -26.54 -2.60
N THR A 435 6.90 -26.06 -1.44
CA THR A 435 6.22 -26.23 -0.14
C THR A 435 6.12 -24.96 0.67
N SER A 436 7.25 -24.37 1.09
CA SER A 436 7.25 -23.08 1.81
C SER A 436 7.84 -22.00 0.91
N TYR A 437 7.39 -20.76 1.09
CA TYR A 437 7.84 -19.62 0.30
C TYR A 437 9.35 -19.45 0.38
N ALA A 438 9.95 -19.19 -0.78
CA ALA A 438 11.34 -18.73 -0.84
C ALA A 438 11.48 -17.29 -0.32
N ASN A 439 10.41 -16.48 -0.46
CA ASN A 439 10.35 -15.10 0.01
C ASN A 439 10.32 -15.02 1.54
N ARG A 440 11.41 -14.51 2.14
CA ARG A 440 11.54 -14.32 3.59
C ARG A 440 10.95 -13.00 4.09
N PHE A 441 10.51 -12.15 3.18
CA PHE A 441 9.92 -10.85 3.46
C PHE A 441 8.48 -10.76 2.93
N TYR A 442 7.77 -11.89 2.81
CA TYR A 442 6.40 -11.91 2.30
C TYR A 442 5.49 -10.90 3.03
N ASN A 443 4.82 -10.03 2.27
CA ASN A 443 3.95 -8.96 2.77
C ASN A 443 4.64 -8.05 3.81
N SER A 444 5.74 -7.44 3.40
CA SER A 444 6.63 -6.62 4.23
C SER A 444 7.05 -5.34 3.51
N ILE A 445 7.56 -4.38 4.28
CA ILE A 445 8.29 -3.22 3.75
C ILE A 445 9.67 -3.60 3.17
N PHE A 446 10.22 -4.76 3.55
CA PHE A 446 11.52 -5.24 3.07
C PHE A 446 11.41 -6.19 1.87
N ASP A 447 10.19 -6.40 1.33
CA ASP A 447 10.02 -7.04 0.03
C ASP A 447 10.23 -6.00 -1.07
N ASP A 448 11.48 -5.60 -1.27
CA ASP A 448 11.92 -4.52 -2.14
C ASP A 448 12.88 -5.03 -3.24
N ALA A 449 13.44 -4.11 -4.03
CA ALA A 449 14.39 -4.45 -5.10
C ALA A 449 15.60 -5.25 -4.60
N GLU A 450 16.06 -5.02 -3.37
CA GLU A 450 17.21 -5.72 -2.78
C GLU A 450 16.86 -7.19 -2.51
N ASN A 451 15.63 -7.49 -2.09
CA ASN A 451 15.16 -8.86 -1.81
C ASN A 451 15.31 -9.80 -3.01
N ILE A 452 14.99 -9.33 -4.21
CA ILE A 452 15.09 -10.12 -5.45
C ILE A 452 16.41 -9.90 -6.20
N GLY A 453 17.35 -9.16 -5.61
CA GLY A 453 18.63 -8.82 -6.24
C GLY A 453 18.48 -8.01 -7.53
N PHE A 454 17.41 -7.23 -7.68
CA PHE A 454 17.17 -6.40 -8.85
C PHE A 454 18.15 -5.23 -8.88
N LYS A 455 18.70 -4.97 -10.07
CA LYS A 455 19.49 -3.78 -10.36
C LYS A 455 19.01 -3.23 -11.69
N TYR A 456 18.64 -1.97 -11.72
CA TYR A 456 18.22 -1.32 -12.95
C TYR A 456 19.41 -1.01 -13.86
N TYR A 457 19.30 -1.38 -15.13
CA TYR A 457 20.25 -1.05 -16.19
C TYR A 457 19.58 -0.11 -17.18
N ASN A 458 20.01 1.15 -17.25
CA ASN A 458 19.47 2.10 -18.22
C ASN A 458 20.14 1.89 -19.59
N VAL A 459 19.61 0.94 -20.36
CA VAL A 459 20.17 0.49 -21.64
C VAL A 459 19.19 0.74 -22.79
N SER A 460 19.74 0.89 -23.99
CA SER A 460 18.95 0.88 -25.23
C SER A 460 18.77 -0.56 -25.76
N LYS A 461 17.94 -0.73 -26.80
CA LYS A 461 17.65 -2.04 -27.40
C LYS A 461 18.91 -2.78 -27.87
N ASP A 462 19.85 -2.07 -28.45
CA ASP A 462 21.10 -2.65 -29.00
C ASP A 462 22.14 -2.97 -27.91
N GLU A 463 21.84 -2.63 -26.66
CA GLU A 463 22.72 -2.77 -25.49
C GLU A 463 22.18 -3.79 -24.47
N GLU A 464 21.26 -4.67 -24.88
CA GLU A 464 20.69 -5.73 -24.03
C GLU A 464 21.77 -6.58 -23.35
N ASP A 465 22.90 -6.83 -24.02
CA ASP A 465 24.04 -7.60 -23.51
C ASP A 465 24.68 -7.01 -22.23
N GLN A 466 24.40 -5.74 -21.89
CA GLN A 466 24.83 -5.13 -20.63
C GLN A 466 24.05 -5.66 -19.42
N ILE A 467 22.83 -6.18 -19.62
CA ILE A 467 22.04 -6.84 -18.58
C ILE A 467 22.64 -8.25 -18.38
N PRO A 468 23.09 -8.62 -17.17
CA PRO A 468 23.69 -9.93 -16.95
C PRO A 468 22.70 -11.07 -17.25
N LYS A 469 23.13 -12.12 -17.96
CA LYS A 469 22.28 -13.30 -18.26
C LYS A 469 21.80 -14.06 -17.02
N SER A 470 22.48 -13.88 -15.89
CA SER A 470 22.10 -14.43 -14.58
C SER A 470 21.14 -13.54 -13.79
N SER A 471 20.68 -12.43 -14.36
CA SER A 471 19.83 -11.47 -13.66
C SER A 471 18.38 -11.93 -13.56
N ILE A 472 17.63 -11.34 -12.62
CA ILE A 472 16.19 -11.60 -12.48
C ILE A 472 15.42 -11.20 -13.74
N GLN A 473 15.89 -10.19 -14.48
CA GLN A 473 15.28 -9.73 -15.73
C GLN A 473 15.29 -10.84 -16.80
N HIS A 474 16.46 -11.44 -17.05
CA HIS A 474 16.57 -12.56 -17.99
C HIS A 474 15.76 -13.77 -17.52
N TYR A 475 15.80 -14.05 -16.21
CA TYR A 475 15.01 -15.13 -15.63
C TYR A 475 13.50 -14.95 -15.90
N LEU A 476 12.93 -13.78 -15.59
CA LEU A 476 11.51 -13.53 -15.82
C LEU A 476 11.15 -13.53 -17.31
N ALA A 477 12.02 -13.02 -18.18
CA ALA A 477 11.84 -13.09 -19.63
C ALA A 477 11.77 -14.54 -20.14
N ASN A 478 12.70 -15.38 -19.67
CA ASN A 478 12.76 -16.81 -20.01
C ASN A 478 11.52 -17.57 -19.53
N VAL A 479 11.08 -17.32 -18.29
CA VAL A 479 9.85 -17.90 -17.73
C VAL A 479 8.63 -17.47 -18.56
N THR A 480 8.54 -16.18 -18.89
CA THR A 480 7.48 -15.62 -19.74
C THR A 480 7.45 -16.30 -21.11
N GLU A 481 8.61 -16.52 -21.73
CA GLU A 481 8.71 -17.17 -23.03
C GLU A 481 8.20 -18.62 -23.00
N VAL A 482 8.59 -19.39 -21.99
CA VAL A 482 8.13 -20.78 -21.87
C VAL A 482 6.63 -20.86 -21.65
N ILE A 483 6.07 -20.02 -20.76
CA ILE A 483 4.62 -19.97 -20.53
C ILE A 483 3.89 -19.51 -21.81
N GLY A 484 4.39 -18.47 -22.49
CA GLY A 484 3.80 -17.95 -23.71
C GLY A 484 3.78 -18.96 -24.85
N LYS A 485 4.89 -19.65 -25.10
CA LYS A 485 4.96 -20.71 -26.12
C LYS A 485 4.06 -21.91 -25.77
N SER A 486 3.88 -22.20 -24.48
CA SER A 486 2.99 -23.25 -24.00
C SER A 486 1.52 -22.89 -24.23
N ILE A 487 1.12 -21.65 -23.95
CA ILE A 487 -0.23 -21.15 -24.25
C ILE A 487 -0.48 -21.11 -25.77
N TYR A 488 0.52 -20.69 -26.56
CA TYR A 488 0.44 -20.74 -28.02
C TYR A 488 0.16 -22.15 -28.54
N LYS A 489 0.86 -23.16 -28.00
CA LYS A 489 0.65 -24.57 -28.35
C LYS A 489 -0.72 -25.07 -27.90
N GLU A 490 -1.20 -24.67 -26.73
CA GLU A 490 -2.53 -25.04 -26.22
C GLU A 490 -3.65 -24.51 -27.12
N ILE A 491 -3.49 -23.30 -27.68
CA ILE A 491 -4.48 -22.69 -28.57
C ILE A 491 -4.38 -23.24 -30.00
N THR A 492 -3.18 -23.32 -30.56
CA THR A 492 -2.98 -23.67 -31.99
C THR A 492 -2.83 -25.17 -32.24
N GLY A 493 -2.52 -25.96 -31.22
CA GLY A 493 -2.13 -27.36 -31.35
C GLY A 493 -0.73 -27.60 -31.92
N SER A 494 0.04 -26.54 -32.21
CA SER A 494 1.35 -26.61 -32.87
C SER A 494 2.42 -25.86 -32.09
N ASP A 495 3.67 -26.32 -32.19
CA ASP A 495 4.80 -25.63 -31.56
C ASP A 495 5.08 -24.29 -32.26
N TYR A 496 5.39 -23.25 -31.47
CA TYR A 496 5.76 -21.94 -32.00
C TYR A 496 7.15 -21.99 -32.66
N ASN A 497 7.20 -21.80 -33.98
CA ASN A 497 8.43 -21.81 -34.78
C ASN A 497 8.89 -20.41 -35.22
N GLY A 498 8.30 -19.34 -34.69
CA GLY A 498 8.70 -17.98 -35.03
C GLY A 498 9.93 -17.50 -34.26
N ASN A 499 10.38 -16.28 -34.60
CA ASN A 499 11.58 -15.67 -34.03
C ASN A 499 11.30 -14.66 -32.91
N ASN A 500 10.04 -14.44 -32.53
CA ASN A 500 9.73 -13.48 -31.47
C ASN A 500 10.18 -14.06 -30.13
N ILE A 501 10.92 -13.25 -29.39
CA ILE A 501 11.37 -13.53 -28.03
C ILE A 501 10.84 -12.44 -27.09
N VAL A 502 10.87 -12.71 -25.79
CA VAL A 502 10.46 -11.71 -24.79
C VAL A 502 11.56 -10.66 -24.66
N ASP A 503 11.17 -9.39 -24.74
CA ASP A 503 12.09 -8.25 -24.65
C ASP A 503 12.59 -8.07 -23.20
N VAL A 504 13.87 -8.39 -22.96
CA VAL A 504 14.50 -8.31 -21.63
C VAL A 504 14.63 -6.86 -21.15
N VAL A 505 14.86 -5.91 -22.06
CA VAL A 505 14.93 -4.48 -21.73
C VAL A 505 13.57 -3.98 -21.27
N LEU A 506 12.48 -4.47 -21.88
CA LEU A 506 11.13 -4.18 -21.39
C LEU A 506 10.88 -4.74 -20.00
N VAL A 507 11.30 -5.97 -19.71
CA VAL A 507 11.20 -6.56 -18.36
C VAL A 507 11.98 -5.73 -17.34
N ASN A 508 13.18 -5.28 -17.70
CA ASN A 508 14.01 -4.40 -16.87
C ASN A 508 13.32 -3.05 -16.57
N GLU A 509 12.73 -2.41 -17.58
CA GLU A 509 11.99 -1.16 -17.40
C GLU A 509 10.72 -1.37 -16.57
N LEU A 510 9.96 -2.46 -16.79
CA LEU A 510 8.78 -2.79 -15.99
C LEU A 510 9.13 -2.97 -14.52
N LEU A 511 10.19 -3.71 -14.18
CA LEU A 511 10.64 -3.84 -12.79
C LEU A 511 11.04 -2.49 -12.18
N HIS A 512 11.76 -1.65 -12.93
CA HIS A 512 12.13 -0.31 -12.49
C HIS A 512 10.90 0.57 -12.19
N CYS A 513 9.85 0.48 -13.00
CA CYS A 513 8.60 1.21 -12.81
C CYS A 513 7.92 0.93 -11.47
N TYR A 514 7.93 -0.33 -11.03
CA TYR A 514 7.25 -0.74 -9.80
C TYR A 514 8.14 -0.67 -8.57
N LEU A 515 9.46 -0.89 -8.70
CA LEU A 515 10.37 -1.05 -7.56
C LEU A 515 11.19 0.19 -7.23
N GLU A 516 11.38 1.13 -8.16
CA GLU A 516 12.30 2.26 -7.96
C GLU A 516 11.70 3.61 -8.37
N ASP A 517 11.12 3.72 -9.57
CA ASP A 517 10.65 5.01 -10.12
C ASP A 517 9.31 4.87 -10.87
N GLN A 518 8.24 5.41 -10.27
CA GLN A 518 6.91 5.43 -10.90
C GLN A 518 6.88 6.25 -12.20
N ASN A 519 7.84 7.15 -12.43
CA ASN A 519 7.95 7.98 -13.63
C ASN A 519 8.87 7.35 -14.72
N CYS A 520 8.91 6.02 -14.79
CA CYS A 520 9.70 5.26 -15.76
C CYS A 520 9.22 5.40 -17.22
N LYS A 521 10.00 4.85 -18.16
CA LYS A 521 9.70 4.90 -19.61
C LYS A 521 8.36 4.23 -19.97
N VAL A 522 8.01 3.11 -19.35
CA VAL A 522 6.74 2.40 -19.65
C VAL A 522 5.53 3.25 -19.25
N HIS A 523 5.55 3.87 -18.08
CA HIS A 523 4.45 4.73 -17.63
C HIS A 523 4.35 6.00 -18.48
N GLN A 524 5.49 6.59 -18.86
CA GLN A 524 5.52 7.71 -19.82
C GLN A 524 5.00 7.32 -21.21
N ALA A 525 5.22 6.08 -21.66
CA ALA A 525 4.72 5.56 -22.93
C ALA A 525 3.19 5.47 -22.96
N VAL A 526 2.57 5.07 -21.85
CA VAL A 526 1.10 4.94 -21.78
C VAL A 526 0.38 6.23 -21.38
N HIS A 527 1.08 7.14 -20.71
CA HIS A 527 0.55 8.46 -20.35
C HIS A 527 1.67 9.52 -20.39
N LYS A 528 1.65 10.36 -21.43
CA LYS A 528 2.64 11.44 -21.59
C LYS A 528 2.53 12.49 -20.49
N ASN A 529 3.67 13.13 -20.17
CA ASN A 529 3.81 14.23 -19.21
C ASN A 529 3.35 13.89 -17.78
N LEU A 530 3.48 12.62 -17.38
CA LEU A 530 3.38 12.25 -15.97
C LEU A 530 4.50 12.93 -15.18
N ASN A 531 4.13 13.54 -14.06
CA ASN A 531 5.08 14.11 -13.11
C ASN A 531 4.84 13.47 -11.75
N LEU A 532 5.40 12.27 -11.58
CA LEU A 532 5.29 11.46 -10.38
C LEU A 532 6.58 11.54 -9.56
N PRO A 533 6.49 11.37 -8.23
CA PRO A 533 7.69 11.29 -7.40
C PRO A 533 8.52 10.04 -7.77
N LYS A 534 9.84 10.18 -7.62
CA LYS A 534 10.80 9.08 -7.78
C LYS A 534 10.79 8.21 -6.52
N THR A 535 9.79 7.37 -6.41
CA THR A 535 9.60 6.43 -5.30
C THR A 535 9.13 5.09 -5.84
N PRO A 536 9.30 3.98 -5.09
CA PRO A 536 8.66 2.71 -5.42
C PRO A 536 7.15 2.85 -5.54
N MET A 537 6.50 1.99 -6.31
CA MET A 537 5.05 2.01 -6.49
C MET A 537 4.36 1.41 -5.28
N ASN A 538 3.44 2.13 -4.65
CA ASN A 538 2.65 1.58 -3.55
C ASN A 538 1.52 0.69 -4.12
N LEU A 539 1.62 -0.62 -3.88
CA LEU A 539 0.67 -1.64 -4.34
C LEU A 539 -0.27 -2.09 -3.22
N TYR A 540 -0.43 -1.29 -2.17
CA TYR A 540 -1.50 -1.51 -1.20
C TYR A 540 -2.87 -1.24 -1.83
N VAL A 541 -3.83 -2.15 -1.61
CA VAL A 541 -5.19 -2.03 -2.18
C VAL A 541 -5.90 -0.73 -1.78
N GLY A 542 -5.66 -0.23 -0.57
CA GLY A 542 -6.33 0.96 -0.06
C GLY A 542 -7.84 0.78 0.12
N VAL A 543 -8.56 1.89 0.01
CA VAL A 543 -10.01 1.96 0.28
C VAL A 543 -10.79 2.31 -0.98
N GLU A 544 -11.99 1.73 -1.16
CA GLU A 544 -12.77 1.80 -2.42
C GLU A 544 -12.92 3.21 -3.01
N ARG A 545 -13.04 4.22 -2.13
CA ARG A 545 -13.31 5.60 -2.55
C ARG A 545 -12.09 6.35 -3.07
N VAL A 546 -10.88 5.84 -2.84
CA VAL A 546 -9.63 6.48 -3.27
C VAL A 546 -9.15 5.77 -4.51
N GLU A 547 -9.05 6.50 -5.62
CA GLU A 547 -8.50 5.94 -6.86
C GLU A 547 -7.01 5.60 -6.67
N ASN A 548 -6.64 4.37 -6.97
CA ASN A 548 -5.25 3.95 -6.95
C ASN A 548 -4.60 4.22 -8.30
N PHE A 549 -3.58 5.07 -8.28
CA PHE A 549 -2.83 5.44 -9.47
C PHE A 549 -2.06 4.24 -10.06
N ALA A 550 -1.64 3.28 -9.24
CA ALA A 550 -1.00 2.03 -9.70
C ALA A 550 -1.92 1.19 -10.55
N THR A 551 -3.16 1.03 -10.10
CA THR A 551 -4.18 0.27 -10.82
C THR A 551 -4.46 0.87 -12.18
N ASN A 552 -4.56 2.20 -12.26
CA ASN A 552 -4.77 2.90 -13.53
C ASN A 552 -3.59 2.75 -14.49
N LEU A 553 -2.35 2.89 -14.02
CA LEU A 553 -1.18 2.72 -14.87
C LEU A 553 -1.00 1.28 -15.35
N ALA A 554 -1.11 0.30 -14.46
CA ALA A 554 -1.05 -1.11 -14.81
C ALA A 554 -2.14 -1.49 -15.82
N ALA A 555 -3.34 -0.93 -15.67
CA ALA A 555 -4.42 -1.11 -16.63
C ALA A 555 -4.06 -0.53 -18.00
N LEU A 556 -3.52 0.70 -18.06
CA LEU A 556 -3.08 1.28 -19.32
C LEU A 556 -1.92 0.50 -19.95
N THR A 557 -0.97 -0.01 -19.16
CA THR A 557 0.12 -0.87 -19.63
C THR A 557 -0.39 -2.19 -20.18
N LEU A 558 -1.32 -2.87 -19.49
CA LEU A 558 -1.94 -4.08 -20.01
C LEU A 558 -2.69 -3.79 -21.32
N GLY A 559 -3.46 -2.70 -21.36
CA GLY A 559 -4.16 -2.26 -22.56
C GLY A 559 -3.23 -1.92 -23.72
N TRP A 560 -2.06 -1.34 -23.45
CA TRP A 560 -1.03 -1.07 -24.46
C TRP A 560 -0.48 -2.37 -25.05
N PHE A 561 -0.19 -3.35 -24.19
CA PHE A 561 0.39 -4.63 -24.59
C PHE A 561 -0.58 -5.57 -25.30
N THR A 562 -1.87 -5.49 -25.01
CA THR A 562 -2.93 -6.22 -25.75
C THR A 562 -3.59 -5.36 -26.84
N GLY A 563 -3.12 -4.13 -27.05
CA GLY A 563 -3.74 -3.16 -27.94
C GLY A 563 -3.49 -3.45 -29.42
N GLN A 564 -4.49 -3.20 -30.26
CA GLN A 564 -4.38 -3.29 -31.72
C GLN A 564 -4.14 -1.91 -32.32
N TYR A 565 -3.17 -1.80 -33.24
CA TYR A 565 -2.88 -0.55 -33.94
C TYR A 565 -4.10 -0.08 -34.75
N ALA A 566 -4.61 1.10 -34.44
CA ALA A 566 -5.78 1.68 -35.11
C ALA A 566 -5.42 2.86 -36.04
N GLY A 567 -4.18 3.35 -35.99
CA GLY A 567 -3.70 4.47 -36.81
C GLY A 567 -2.73 5.39 -36.07
N PRO A 568 -2.27 6.48 -36.71
CA PRO A 568 -1.40 7.48 -36.08
C PRO A 568 -2.13 8.20 -34.95
N GLY A 569 -1.38 8.56 -33.89
CA GLY A 569 -1.92 9.27 -32.74
C GLY A 569 -2.41 10.67 -33.14
N ASN A 570 -3.67 10.97 -32.86
CA ASN A 570 -4.27 12.27 -33.11
C ASN A 570 -5.36 12.57 -32.07
N ILE A 571 -5.93 13.78 -32.12
CA ILE A 571 -7.03 14.18 -31.23
C ILE A 571 -8.32 13.37 -31.43
N ASN A 572 -8.41 12.63 -32.54
CA ASN A 572 -9.54 11.77 -32.90
C ASN A 572 -9.35 10.31 -32.46
N CYS A 573 -8.25 9.96 -31.75
CA CYS A 573 -8.13 8.68 -31.03
C CYS A 573 -9.08 8.67 -29.83
N THR A 574 -10.36 8.77 -30.13
CA THR A 574 -11.45 8.82 -29.19
C THR A 574 -12.52 7.88 -29.70
N ASN A 575 -13.16 7.20 -28.76
CA ASN A 575 -14.22 6.26 -29.01
C ASN A 575 -15.51 7.00 -29.44
N LYS A 576 -15.51 7.61 -30.64
CA LYS A 576 -16.66 8.36 -31.18
C LYS A 576 -17.14 7.70 -32.49
N PRO A 577 -18.36 7.15 -32.54
CA PRO A 577 -19.34 7.02 -31.44
C PRO A 577 -18.89 5.99 -30.39
N ARG A 578 -19.26 6.22 -29.13
CA ARG A 578 -18.83 5.43 -27.96
C ARG A 578 -19.30 3.99 -28.07
N ASN A 579 -18.38 3.05 -28.29
CA ASN A 579 -18.59 1.63 -28.20
C ASN A 579 -18.12 1.12 -26.83
N TYR A 580 -19.00 0.52 -26.03
CA TYR A 580 -18.62 0.01 -24.70
C TYR A 580 -17.72 -1.22 -24.77
N ALA A 581 -17.63 -1.90 -25.92
CA ALA A 581 -16.75 -3.04 -26.13
C ALA A 581 -15.27 -2.65 -26.31
N PHE A 582 -14.99 -1.39 -26.67
CA PHE A 582 -13.63 -0.94 -27.01
C PHE A 582 -13.28 0.37 -26.34
N LYS A 583 -12.01 0.59 -26.07
CA LYS A 583 -11.46 1.90 -25.73
C LYS A 583 -10.33 2.23 -26.70
N TYR A 584 -10.09 3.52 -26.89
CA TYR A 584 -9.03 4.02 -27.76
C TYR A 584 -8.14 4.93 -26.95
N TYR A 585 -6.84 4.67 -26.96
CA TYR A 585 -5.85 5.46 -26.24
C TYR A 585 -4.69 5.82 -27.14
N ASN A 586 -4.22 7.05 -26.99
CA ASN A 586 -2.97 7.51 -27.58
C ASN A 586 -1.82 7.07 -26.67
N MET A 587 -0.97 6.18 -27.17
CA MET A 587 0.18 5.63 -26.45
C MET A 587 1.39 5.64 -27.37
N SER A 588 2.60 5.59 -26.80
CA SER A 588 3.83 5.54 -27.58
C SER A 588 3.96 4.22 -28.34
N THR A 589 4.73 4.24 -29.43
CA THR A 589 4.92 3.06 -30.28
C THR A 589 5.67 1.95 -29.56
N SER A 590 6.70 2.32 -28.80
CA SER A 590 7.56 1.42 -28.05
C SER A 590 8.18 2.18 -26.87
N ILE A 591 8.84 1.47 -25.96
CA ILE A 591 9.69 2.10 -24.92
C ILE A 591 10.93 2.79 -25.50
N TYR A 592 11.28 2.50 -26.76
CA TYR A 592 12.43 3.05 -27.46
C TYR A 592 12.08 4.35 -28.20
N ASP A 593 10.80 4.51 -28.57
CA ASP A 593 10.28 5.63 -29.35
C ASP A 593 9.14 6.34 -28.62
N LEU A 594 9.45 6.96 -27.48
CA LEU A 594 8.44 7.63 -26.64
C LEU A 594 7.76 8.82 -27.35
N ASP A 595 8.44 9.45 -28.32
CA ASP A 595 7.92 10.62 -29.03
C ASP A 595 6.83 10.27 -30.04
N ILE A 596 6.88 9.07 -30.65
CA ILE A 596 5.95 8.65 -31.69
C ILE A 596 4.70 8.04 -31.04
N VAL A 597 3.57 8.75 -31.17
CA VAL A 597 2.29 8.34 -30.59
C VAL A 597 1.42 7.67 -31.65
N ASN A 598 0.87 6.51 -31.29
CA ASN A 598 -0.12 5.78 -32.08
C ASN A 598 -1.43 5.67 -31.31
N CYS A 599 -2.51 5.47 -32.06
CA CYS A 599 -3.81 5.15 -31.50
C CYS A 599 -3.96 3.65 -31.38
N TYR A 600 -4.21 3.15 -30.17
CA TYR A 600 -4.44 1.73 -29.90
C TYR A 600 -5.91 1.48 -29.57
N LYS A 601 -6.52 0.53 -30.26
CA LYS A 601 -7.81 -0.06 -29.90
C LYS A 601 -7.56 -1.13 -28.85
N VAL A 602 -8.06 -0.91 -27.64
CA VAL A 602 -7.83 -1.80 -26.49
C VAL A 602 -9.13 -2.40 -25.99
N THR A 603 -9.04 -3.62 -25.46
CA THR A 603 -10.10 -4.37 -24.80
C THR A 603 -10.05 -4.26 -23.28
N MET A 604 -8.99 -3.61 -22.75
CA MET A 604 -8.77 -3.48 -21.31
C MET A 604 -9.91 -2.73 -20.63
N ASN A 605 -10.35 -3.27 -19.49
CA ASN A 605 -11.28 -2.62 -18.60
C ASN A 605 -10.95 -2.95 -17.14
N THR A 606 -11.59 -2.23 -16.23
CA THR A 606 -11.50 -2.47 -14.79
C THR A 606 -12.85 -2.92 -14.26
N THR A 607 -12.84 -3.79 -13.27
CA THR A 607 -14.04 -4.21 -12.53
C THR A 607 -13.81 -3.93 -11.05
N LYS A 608 -14.87 -3.67 -10.29
CA LYS A 608 -14.72 -3.38 -8.86
C LYS A 608 -14.08 -4.58 -8.16
N ALA A 609 -13.14 -4.31 -7.26
CA ALA A 609 -12.52 -5.27 -6.35
C ALA A 609 -12.92 -4.89 -4.92
N VAL A 610 -14.22 -5.00 -4.63
CA VAL A 610 -14.81 -4.74 -3.31
C VAL A 610 -15.65 -5.95 -2.95
N SER A 611 -15.52 -6.40 -1.70
CA SER A 611 -16.16 -7.64 -1.27
C SER A 611 -17.68 -7.60 -1.49
N PRO A 612 -18.26 -8.68 -2.04
CA PRO A 612 -19.72 -8.80 -2.16
C PRO A 612 -20.48 -8.64 -0.84
N ALA A 613 -19.83 -8.88 0.31
CA ALA A 613 -20.41 -8.65 1.64
C ALA A 613 -20.98 -7.23 1.82
N PHE A 614 -20.38 -6.23 1.17
CA PHE A 614 -20.81 -4.83 1.25
C PHE A 614 -21.94 -4.48 0.25
N ASN A 615 -22.20 -5.35 -0.73
CA ASN A 615 -23.22 -5.15 -1.76
C ASN A 615 -24.53 -5.87 -1.43
N ILE A 616 -24.47 -6.97 -0.67
CA ILE A 616 -25.64 -7.77 -0.30
C ILE A 616 -26.39 -7.07 0.84
N SER A 617 -27.67 -6.77 0.62
CA SER A 617 -28.55 -6.25 1.67
C SER A 617 -28.72 -7.29 2.78
N ASP A 618 -28.63 -6.86 4.04
CA ASP A 618 -28.76 -7.72 5.23
C ASP A 618 -27.78 -8.92 5.27
N TYR A 619 -26.57 -8.72 4.73
CA TYR A 619 -25.52 -9.73 4.75
C TYR A 619 -25.23 -10.25 6.17
N ASN A 620 -25.19 -11.58 6.32
CA ASN A 620 -24.78 -12.21 7.57
C ASN A 620 -23.25 -12.15 7.71
N TRP A 621 -22.77 -11.16 8.47
CA TRP A 621 -21.35 -10.96 8.78
C TRP A 621 -20.67 -12.15 9.46
N SER A 622 -21.43 -13.05 10.09
CA SER A 622 -20.91 -14.26 10.72
C SER A 622 -20.81 -15.46 9.77
N SER A 623 -21.26 -15.33 8.51
CA SER A 623 -21.25 -16.44 7.55
C SER A 623 -19.84 -16.86 7.09
N GLY A 624 -18.87 -15.94 7.12
CA GLY A 624 -17.52 -16.18 6.61
C GLY A 624 -17.44 -16.45 5.11
N GLN A 625 -18.51 -16.18 4.36
CA GLN A 625 -18.58 -16.48 2.92
C GLN A 625 -17.74 -15.53 2.08
N TYR A 626 -17.77 -14.23 2.42
CA TYR A 626 -17.07 -13.17 1.70
C TYR A 626 -16.18 -12.39 2.66
N SER A 627 -15.10 -11.83 2.12
CA SER A 627 -14.20 -10.94 2.85
C SER A 627 -14.97 -9.78 3.50
N SER A 628 -14.52 -9.31 4.67
CA SER A 628 -15.21 -8.26 5.43
C SER A 628 -14.26 -7.17 5.92
N TRP A 629 -13.11 -7.03 5.26
CA TRP A 629 -12.08 -6.10 5.67
C TRP A 629 -12.50 -4.65 5.41
N THR A 630 -12.35 -3.83 6.45
CA THR A 630 -12.48 -2.37 6.40
C THR A 630 -11.24 -1.72 7.00
N GLU A 631 -10.97 -0.51 6.57
CA GLU A 631 -9.92 0.33 7.12
C GLU A 631 -10.53 1.47 7.93
N SER A 632 -9.91 1.76 9.08
CA SER A 632 -10.28 2.94 9.86
C SER A 632 -10.02 4.21 9.06
N THR A 633 -10.85 5.23 9.22
CA THR A 633 -10.43 6.58 8.80
C THR A 633 -9.49 7.18 9.85
N TRP A 634 -8.65 8.13 9.44
CA TRP A 634 -7.79 8.95 10.28
C TRP A 634 -7.71 10.37 9.74
N ALA A 635 -7.19 11.31 10.55
CA ALA A 635 -7.07 12.72 10.17
C ALA A 635 -5.61 13.16 9.96
N ASP A 636 -4.76 12.94 10.96
CA ASP A 636 -3.35 13.32 10.92
C ASP A 636 -2.50 12.11 11.32
N ILE A 637 -1.52 11.78 10.49
CA ILE A 637 -0.40 10.90 10.84
C ILE A 637 0.87 11.76 10.87
N LYS A 638 1.54 11.87 12.02
CA LYS A 638 2.79 12.63 12.15
C LYS A 638 3.58 12.27 13.39
N VAL A 639 4.89 12.45 13.29
CA VAL A 639 5.85 12.31 14.38
C VAL A 639 6.53 13.65 14.65
N ARG A 640 6.66 14.03 15.92
CA ARG A 640 7.43 15.22 16.33
C ARG A 640 8.28 14.98 17.56
N VAL A 641 9.49 15.54 17.55
CA VAL A 641 10.44 15.57 18.66
C VAL A 641 10.26 16.87 19.43
N PHE A 642 10.33 16.81 20.76
CA PHE A 642 10.35 17.98 21.63
C PHE A 642 11.04 17.70 22.97
N LEU A 643 11.32 18.75 23.73
CA LEU A 643 11.79 18.64 25.12
C LEU A 643 10.61 18.68 26.08
N LYS A 644 10.42 17.60 26.83
CA LYS A 644 9.48 17.49 27.93
C LYS A 644 10.12 18.06 29.20
N PRO A 645 9.55 19.10 29.83
CA PRO A 645 10.07 19.65 31.07
C PRO A 645 9.90 18.67 32.24
N ALA A 646 10.68 18.86 33.30
CA ALA A 646 10.52 18.07 34.52
C ALA A 646 9.15 18.36 35.17
N PRO A 647 8.48 17.36 35.75
CA PRO A 647 7.19 17.57 36.45
C PRO A 647 7.27 18.61 37.57
N SER A 648 8.42 18.74 38.23
CA SER A 648 8.69 19.77 39.25
C SER A 648 8.64 21.18 38.66
N GLN A 649 9.17 21.38 37.45
CA GLN A 649 9.15 22.67 36.75
C GLN A 649 7.71 23.05 36.36
N GLU A 650 6.94 22.13 35.79
CA GLU A 650 5.54 22.38 35.40
C GLU A 650 4.68 22.78 36.62
N ARG A 651 4.80 22.03 37.72
CA ARG A 651 4.09 22.31 38.98
C ARG A 651 4.48 23.67 39.56
N THR A 652 5.77 24.00 39.50
CA THR A 652 6.27 25.31 39.99
C THR A 652 5.74 26.45 39.14
N THR A 653 5.76 26.32 37.80
CA THR A 653 5.20 27.34 36.90
C THR A 653 3.71 27.56 37.15
N LEU A 654 2.94 26.50 37.33
CA LEU A 654 1.52 26.60 37.68
C LEU A 654 1.32 27.31 39.03
N ALA A 655 2.08 26.92 40.06
CA ALA A 655 1.98 27.52 41.39
C ALA A 655 2.32 29.02 41.38
N VAL A 656 3.42 29.42 40.72
CA VAL A 656 3.82 30.82 40.58
C VAL A 656 2.75 31.61 39.81
N GLY A 657 2.20 31.04 38.73
CA GLY A 657 1.11 31.65 37.97
C GLY A 657 -0.13 31.89 38.83
N SER A 658 -0.57 30.88 39.57
CA SER A 658 -1.73 30.99 40.47
C SER A 658 -1.52 32.02 41.58
N VAL A 659 -0.35 32.04 42.23
CA VAL A 659 -0.02 33.02 43.28
C VAL A 659 0.00 34.44 42.71
N THR A 660 0.59 34.62 41.52
CA THR A 660 0.66 35.92 40.85
C THR A 660 -0.75 36.45 40.51
N ILE A 661 -1.65 35.57 40.04
CA ILE A 661 -3.04 35.92 39.75
C ILE A 661 -3.77 36.36 41.03
N ILE A 662 -3.65 35.60 42.12
CA ILE A 662 -4.29 35.91 43.40
C ILE A 662 -3.77 37.26 43.94
N PHE A 663 -2.46 37.46 43.93
CA PHE A 663 -1.85 38.70 44.38
C PHE A 663 -2.27 39.90 43.53
N SER A 664 -2.34 39.72 42.19
CA SER A 664 -2.83 40.75 41.28
C SER A 664 -4.27 41.14 41.58
N PHE A 665 -5.16 40.18 41.82
CA PHE A 665 -6.55 40.47 42.19
C PHE A 665 -6.65 41.22 43.51
N ILE A 666 -5.89 40.82 44.53
CA ILE A 666 -5.85 41.50 45.83
C ILE A 666 -5.37 42.94 45.64
N LEU A 667 -4.26 43.14 44.93
CA LEU A 667 -3.67 44.46 44.71
C LEU A 667 -4.60 45.38 43.91
N VAL A 668 -5.19 44.88 42.82
CA VAL A 668 -6.17 45.64 42.02
C VAL A 668 -7.40 45.97 42.84
N TYR A 669 -7.91 45.03 43.66
CA TYR A 669 -9.03 45.29 44.56
C TYR A 669 -8.70 46.38 45.58
N PHE A 670 -7.52 46.33 46.22
CA PHE A 670 -7.08 47.36 47.15
C PHE A 670 -6.94 48.73 46.49
N ILE A 671 -6.27 48.81 45.33
CA ILE A 671 -6.11 50.06 44.57
C ILE A 671 -7.47 50.61 44.17
N LYS A 672 -8.40 49.76 43.70
CA LYS A 672 -9.76 50.18 43.35
C LYS A 672 -10.52 50.69 44.57
N SER A 673 -10.51 49.96 45.68
CA SER A 673 -11.22 50.35 46.91
C SER A 673 -10.70 51.66 47.52
N ARG A 674 -9.41 51.97 47.34
CA ARG A 674 -8.75 53.19 47.83
C ARG A 674 -8.42 54.18 46.72
N SER A 675 -9.04 54.04 45.54
CA SER A 675 -8.76 54.86 44.36
C SER A 675 -8.97 56.36 44.61
N HIS A 676 -9.94 56.73 45.45
CA HIS A 676 -10.17 58.11 45.87
C HIS A 676 -9.00 58.74 46.67
N ILE A 677 -8.17 57.92 47.32
CA ILE A 677 -6.97 58.38 48.05
C ILE A 677 -5.77 58.42 47.11
N PHE A 678 -5.60 57.36 46.30
CA PHE A 678 -4.45 57.23 45.40
C PHE A 678 -4.53 58.16 44.18
N PHE A 679 -5.73 58.52 43.75
CA PHE A 679 -5.98 59.36 42.58
C PHE A 679 -6.86 60.55 42.98
N THR A 680 -6.33 61.47 43.79
CA THR A 680 -6.98 62.75 44.06
C THR A 680 -7.08 63.56 42.76
N PRO A 681 -8.26 64.08 42.37
CA PRO A 681 -8.36 64.92 41.20
C PRO A 681 -7.52 66.20 41.40
N PRO A 682 -6.81 66.68 40.36
CA PRO A 682 -6.12 67.97 40.46
C PRO A 682 -7.16 69.07 40.71
N VAL A 683 -6.91 69.90 41.72
CA VAL A 683 -7.71 71.10 42.00
C VAL A 683 -7.70 71.95 40.72
N ALA A 684 -8.89 72.22 40.17
CA ALA A 684 -9.03 73.09 39.01
C ALA A 684 -8.47 74.48 39.35
N PRO A 685 -7.65 75.12 38.50
CA PRO A 685 -7.24 76.49 38.73
C PRO A 685 -8.50 77.37 38.71
N GLU A 686 -8.70 78.14 39.79
CA GLU A 686 -9.76 79.14 39.85
C GLU A 686 -9.65 80.07 38.63
N ALA A 687 -10.75 80.16 37.87
CA ALA A 687 -10.84 81.09 36.75
C ALA A 687 -10.70 82.53 37.27
N PRO A 688 -9.90 83.41 36.62
CA PRO A 688 -9.76 84.78 37.07
C PRO A 688 -11.09 85.51 36.87
N THR A 689 -11.73 85.93 37.96
CA THR A 689 -12.82 86.90 37.93
C THR A 689 -12.24 88.25 37.49
N SER A 690 -12.58 88.71 36.28
CA SER A 690 -12.37 90.11 35.88
C SER A 690 -13.41 90.99 36.58
N CYS A 691 -12.96 92.07 37.22
CA CYS A 691 -13.75 93.29 37.33
C CYS A 691 -13.79 94.01 35.98
#